data_AF-A0A1B6M725-F1
#
_entry.id   AF-A0A1B6M725-F1
#
_cell.length_a   1.000
_cell.length_b   1.000
_cell.length_c   1.000
_cell.angle_alpha   90.00
_cell.angle_beta   90.00
_cell.angle_gamma   90.00
#
_symmetry.space_group_name_H-M   'P 1'
#
loop_
_entity.id
_entity.type
_entity.pdbx_description
1 polymer ?
#
loop_
_entity_poly.entity_id
_entity_poly.type
_entity_poly.pdbx_seq_one_letter_code
_entity_poly.pdbx_strand_id
1 'polypeptide(L)'
;MLLRTGNDIEYDHVLSEMRSYDNSDSSQFIPQMEGIRERRSLFWWPGSLTAQETFEKSGAVIMTNGYVFEHYPWRSYSEGTLRAFNRPTNRPIPLPGLPVFKPDLGPPVLYRPVTRPPLAGPYAFSRIPPPNWSGPRVFLPHEIANTWLFAGITSGVDGKATLSKTVPDTITSWMVTAFSVDPLYGLGLLDQPRKLRVFRPFFVSLDLPYSVIRGEIVAIPVVVFNYMDKDVDAEVTLENSDEFNFADYSNDVNDVPTGLDLFRKKRLRVRANDGANTAFMITPKKLGYISIKVTATSPTAEDILERKLLVKAEGETQYKNKAVFIDLRKTNSFSTNLTLDIPKNIVAGSERIEVSAVADVMSSSINNLANLIKMPFGCGEQNMLNFVPNIVVMEYLKNTQLMKGAIEHKIIPYLEKGYQQELTYKHEDGSFSAFGNTDPSGSTWLTAFVAKSFRQAAPFIAVEEKVIMEALEWLANVQLPNGSFPEVGTVSHQDMQGGAAKGLALTAYTLTAFLENTRFTSQYRNVINKAIDFIVRNLDGLEDPYAVAICTYALTLAQHPSSRMAFNLLEAKAESTDDMKWFKRPVPDTEKLNPFILEPNSVDVEMTAYALLTYLQKGLVEDGLPIMRWLVSQQNAEGGFASTQDTVVAMTALAKLAEKIVDVNSNLTITFSYPGERPVMLDINRGNYMVLVKHEVRRNVNSVEINATGSGFAIAQVSYSYNVNVTGPWPRFTLDPQVDKNSDKNHLQLSICSGFVPGKEANESNMAVMEVTLPSGFTVDQDSLPSLQASQNVKRVETKDGDSVVMLYFDKMTREEFCPTVKAYRTHKVAKQKPVPVTVYDYYDQSRRARMFYEPRMATLCDICEGEDCEKVCTGKAGSQAGGDSEGQGGSASSLSVTTCAVTLALVMLRCL
;
A
#
# COMPACT_ATOMS: atom_id res chain seq x y z
N MET A 1 -15.19 -21.51 -11.99
CA MET A 1 -14.67 -20.68 -10.88
C MET A 1 -13.18 -20.96 -10.78
N LEU A 2 -12.33 -19.96 -11.00
CA LEU A 2 -10.88 -20.09 -10.77
C LEU A 2 -10.51 -19.93 -9.29
N LEU A 3 -11.46 -19.47 -8.47
CA LEU A 3 -11.35 -19.35 -7.02
C LEU A 3 -12.49 -20.13 -6.38
N ARG A 4 -12.12 -21.07 -5.50
CA ARG A 4 -12.93 -21.88 -4.58
C ARG A 4 -14.45 -21.88 -4.81
N THR A 5 -14.99 -23.03 -5.23
CA THR A 5 -16.41 -23.37 -5.01
C THR A 5 -16.67 -23.43 -3.50
N GLY A 6 -17.68 -22.70 -3.00
CA GLY A 6 -18.03 -22.75 -1.58
C GLY A 6 -18.75 -21.53 -0.98
N ASN A 7 -18.82 -20.40 -1.70
CA ASN A 7 -19.59 -19.23 -1.24
C ASN A 7 -21.04 -19.20 -1.78
N ASP A 8 -21.39 -20.15 -2.67
CA ASP A 8 -22.74 -20.27 -3.18
C ASP A 8 -23.61 -21.05 -2.17
N ILE A 9 -24.83 -20.56 -1.93
CA ILE A 9 -25.82 -21.25 -1.11
C ILE A 9 -26.46 -22.33 -1.99
N GLU A 10 -25.93 -23.55 -1.89
CA GLU A 10 -26.48 -24.71 -2.58
C GLU A 10 -27.58 -25.37 -1.77
N TYR A 11 -28.53 -26.02 -2.44
CA TYR A 11 -29.61 -26.77 -1.80
C TYR A 11 -29.06 -27.82 -0.83
N ASP A 12 -28.01 -28.54 -1.22
CA ASP A 12 -27.39 -29.57 -0.40
C ASP A 12 -26.73 -29.01 0.86
N HIS A 13 -26.12 -27.82 0.77
CA HIS A 13 -25.59 -27.12 1.93
C HIS A 13 -26.69 -26.78 2.93
N VAL A 14 -27.80 -26.20 2.48
CA VAL A 14 -28.96 -25.88 3.34
C VAL A 14 -29.56 -27.14 3.95
N LEU A 15 -29.70 -28.22 3.17
CA LEU A 15 -30.25 -29.48 3.66
C LEU A 15 -29.32 -30.15 4.68
N SER A 16 -28.00 -30.13 4.44
CA SER A 16 -27.00 -30.67 5.38
C SER A 16 -27.00 -29.89 6.70
N GLU A 17 -27.12 -28.57 6.61
CA GLU A 17 -27.20 -27.69 7.77
C GLU A 17 -28.51 -27.93 8.52
N MET A 18 -29.66 -28.04 7.85
CA MET A 18 -30.93 -28.42 8.48
C MET A 18 -30.86 -29.78 9.17
N ARG A 19 -30.21 -30.76 8.56
CA ARG A 19 -30.01 -32.09 9.17
C ARG A 19 -29.13 -32.03 10.41
N SER A 20 -28.20 -31.08 10.51
CA SER A 20 -27.39 -30.90 11.72
C SER A 20 -28.19 -30.46 12.95
N TYR A 21 -29.37 -29.84 12.74
CA TYR A 21 -30.30 -29.48 13.81
C TYR A 21 -31.27 -30.62 14.19
N ASP A 22 -31.29 -31.72 13.44
CA ASP A 22 -32.07 -32.89 13.77
C ASP A 22 -31.31 -33.72 14.82
N ASN A 23 -31.77 -33.66 16.08
CA ASN A 23 -31.18 -34.36 17.22
C ASN A 23 -31.44 -35.88 17.22
N SER A 24 -32.07 -36.44 16.17
CA SER A 24 -32.35 -37.87 16.11
C SER A 24 -31.09 -38.68 15.80
N ASP A 25 -30.46 -39.22 16.86
CA ASP A 25 -29.37 -40.18 16.71
C ASP A 25 -29.84 -41.41 15.91
N SER A 26 -29.15 -41.69 14.80
CA SER A 26 -29.37 -42.89 14.01
C SER A 26 -29.20 -44.13 14.90
N SER A 27 -30.25 -44.96 15.00
CA SER A 27 -30.27 -46.18 15.80
C SER A 27 -29.03 -47.06 15.59
N GLN A 28 -28.34 -47.43 16.68
CA GLN A 28 -27.15 -48.31 16.68
C GLN A 28 -27.40 -49.75 16.17
N PHE A 29 -28.65 -50.10 15.82
CA PHE A 29 -29.02 -51.44 15.32
C PHE A 29 -29.50 -51.45 13.86
N ILE A 30 -29.30 -50.37 13.10
CA ILE A 30 -29.47 -50.40 11.63
C ILE A 30 -28.13 -50.83 11.01
N PRO A 31 -28.03 -51.99 10.32
CA PRO A 31 -26.81 -52.36 9.63
C PRO A 31 -26.46 -51.32 8.57
N GLN A 32 -25.17 -51.05 8.37
CA GLN A 32 -24.59 -50.25 7.29
C GLN A 32 -25.01 -50.79 5.90
N MET A 33 -26.24 -50.50 5.47
CA MET A 33 -26.75 -50.70 4.13
C MET A 33 -27.64 -49.51 3.76
N GLU A 34 -27.02 -48.35 3.54
CA GLU A 34 -27.70 -47.13 3.05
C GLU A 34 -28.26 -47.26 1.62
N GLY A 35 -27.98 -48.36 0.91
CA GLY A 35 -28.39 -48.53 -0.49
C GLY A 35 -29.76 -49.17 -0.75
N ILE A 36 -30.49 -49.65 0.27
CA ILE A 36 -31.74 -50.41 0.06
C ILE A 36 -32.87 -49.85 0.92
N ARG A 37 -33.26 -48.59 0.70
CA ARG A 37 -34.48 -48.01 1.30
C ARG A 37 -35.73 -48.15 0.42
N GLU A 38 -35.64 -48.72 -0.78
CA GLU A 38 -36.79 -48.78 -1.71
C GLU A 38 -37.48 -50.14 -1.89
N ARG A 39 -37.15 -51.20 -1.13
CA ARG A 39 -37.91 -52.45 -1.21
C ARG A 39 -38.29 -53.04 0.14
N ARG A 40 -39.61 -53.15 0.33
CA ARG A 40 -40.35 -53.85 1.38
C ARG A 40 -39.54 -54.96 2.05
N SER A 41 -38.97 -54.67 3.22
CA SER A 41 -38.50 -55.69 4.15
C SER A 41 -39.71 -56.32 4.83
N LEU A 42 -39.84 -57.64 4.71
CA LEU A 42 -40.88 -58.49 5.33
C LEU A 42 -40.60 -58.79 6.82
N PHE A 43 -39.57 -58.17 7.41
CA PHE A 43 -39.20 -58.39 8.82
C PHE A 43 -39.43 -57.12 9.63
N TRP A 44 -40.34 -57.21 10.61
CA TRP A 44 -40.55 -56.16 11.61
C TRP A 44 -39.38 -56.14 12.59
N TRP A 45 -38.66 -55.01 12.61
CA TRP A 45 -37.64 -54.70 13.62
C TRP A 45 -38.15 -53.54 14.47
N PRO A 46 -38.24 -53.68 15.80
CA PRO A 46 -38.55 -52.54 16.66
C PRO A 46 -37.35 -51.58 16.65
N GLY A 47 -37.52 -50.35 16.13
CA GLY A 47 -36.47 -49.33 16.04
C GLY A 47 -35.98 -48.77 17.39
N SER A 48 -36.65 -49.13 18.47
CA SER A 48 -36.31 -48.83 19.87
C SER A 48 -36.75 -50.00 20.76
N LEU A 49 -35.91 -50.36 21.73
CA LEU A 49 -36.13 -51.52 22.62
C LEU A 49 -36.90 -51.12 23.88
N THR A 50 -36.87 -49.85 24.27
CA THR A 50 -37.61 -49.32 25.42
C THR A 50 -38.32 -48.01 25.10
N ALA A 51 -39.35 -47.69 25.89
CA ALA A 51 -40.06 -46.42 25.77
C ALA A 51 -39.13 -45.22 26.05
N GLN A 52 -38.20 -45.34 27.01
CA GLN A 52 -37.21 -44.30 27.29
C GLN A 52 -36.29 -44.03 26.10
N GLU A 53 -35.75 -45.08 25.47
CA GLU A 53 -34.90 -44.93 24.27
C GLU A 53 -35.66 -44.26 23.12
N THR A 54 -36.96 -44.48 23.03
CA THR A 54 -37.82 -43.83 22.03
C THR A 54 -37.93 -42.32 22.27
N PHE A 55 -38.02 -41.90 23.54
CA PHE A 55 -38.11 -40.49 23.92
C PHE A 55 -36.77 -39.77 23.87
N GLU A 56 -35.68 -40.45 24.24
CA GLU A 56 -34.33 -39.93 24.06
C GLU A 56 -34.01 -39.73 22.57
N LYS A 57 -34.32 -40.72 21.72
CA LYS A 57 -34.12 -40.62 20.25
C LYS A 57 -34.99 -39.57 19.58
N SER A 58 -36.17 -39.26 20.12
CA SER A 58 -37.02 -38.19 19.57
C SER A 58 -36.59 -36.79 20.03
N GLY A 59 -35.58 -36.68 20.91
CA GLY A 59 -35.16 -35.43 21.51
C GLY A 59 -36.20 -34.82 22.46
N ALA A 60 -37.25 -35.57 22.84
CA ALA A 60 -38.34 -35.09 23.67
C ALA A 60 -38.15 -35.52 25.13
N VAL A 61 -38.01 -34.56 26.04
CA VAL A 61 -38.01 -34.83 27.48
C VAL A 61 -39.45 -35.04 27.95
N ILE A 62 -39.80 -36.26 28.33
CA ILE A 62 -41.13 -36.56 28.87
C ILE A 62 -41.17 -36.43 30.38
N MET A 63 -42.16 -35.68 30.85
CA MET A 63 -42.55 -35.62 32.26
C MET A 63 -43.84 -36.43 32.44
N THR A 64 -43.73 -37.65 32.97
CA THR A 64 -44.89 -38.51 33.23
C THR A 64 -44.89 -39.01 34.66
N ASN A 65 -46.08 -39.16 35.23
CA ASN A 65 -46.31 -39.77 36.55
C ASN A 65 -46.61 -41.29 36.46
N GLY A 66 -46.69 -41.83 35.23
CA GLY A 66 -46.77 -43.27 34.97
C GLY A 66 -45.38 -43.90 34.92
N TYR A 67 -45.25 -45.12 35.44
CA TYR A 67 -43.99 -45.85 35.39
C TYR A 67 -43.65 -46.23 33.95
N VAL A 68 -42.51 -45.74 33.43
CA VAL A 68 -42.03 -46.08 32.09
C VAL A 68 -41.31 -47.42 32.19
N PHE A 69 -41.95 -48.49 31.71
CA PHE A 69 -41.42 -49.84 31.85
C PHE A 69 -40.18 -50.06 30.96
N GLU A 70 -39.05 -50.38 31.59
CA GLU A 70 -37.83 -50.86 30.93
C GLU A 70 -37.89 -52.38 30.79
N HIS A 71 -38.28 -52.88 29.62
CA HIS A 71 -38.36 -54.32 29.38
C HIS A 71 -37.50 -54.72 28.20
N TYR A 72 -36.52 -55.59 28.46
CA TYR A 72 -35.78 -56.30 27.43
C TYR A 72 -36.41 -57.69 27.25
N PRO A 73 -37.20 -57.93 26.19
CA PRO A 73 -37.68 -59.28 25.91
C PRO A 73 -36.49 -60.14 25.46
N TRP A 74 -36.17 -61.19 26.22
CA TRP A 74 -35.27 -62.24 25.75
C TRP A 74 -36.03 -63.55 25.55
N ARG A 75 -35.74 -64.26 24.45
CA ARG A 75 -36.42 -65.49 24.06
C ARG A 75 -35.66 -66.68 24.66
N SER A 76 -36.22 -67.31 25.69
CA SER A 76 -35.65 -68.59 26.18
C SER A 76 -35.95 -69.69 25.16
N TYR A 77 -34.89 -70.34 24.65
CA TYR A 77 -34.98 -71.33 23.58
C TYR A 77 -35.58 -72.69 24.01
N SER A 78 -35.82 -72.93 25.31
CA SER A 78 -36.27 -74.26 25.77
C SER A 78 -37.79 -74.44 25.86
N GLU A 79 -38.62 -73.38 25.82
CA GLU A 79 -40.09 -73.53 25.98
C GLU A 79 -40.96 -72.60 25.11
N GLY A 80 -40.40 -71.86 24.14
CA GLY A 80 -41.19 -71.09 23.17
C GLY A 80 -42.06 -69.95 23.74
N THR A 81 -42.02 -69.68 25.05
CA THR A 81 -42.74 -68.59 25.71
C THR A 81 -41.80 -67.44 26.08
N LEU A 82 -42.23 -66.20 25.82
CA LEU A 82 -41.52 -64.98 26.23
C LEU A 82 -41.66 -64.81 27.74
N ARG A 83 -40.53 -64.80 28.48
CA ARG A 83 -40.51 -64.44 29.89
C ARG A 83 -39.73 -63.13 30.06
N ALA A 84 -40.38 -62.12 30.64
CA ALA A 84 -39.73 -60.89 31.06
C ALA A 84 -39.38 -60.99 32.55
N PHE A 85 -38.15 -60.64 32.90
CA PHE A 85 -37.70 -60.57 34.30
C PHE A 85 -37.54 -59.11 34.72
N ASN A 86 -37.96 -58.79 35.94
CA ASN A 86 -37.75 -57.48 36.52
C ASN A 86 -36.35 -57.45 37.18
N ARG A 87 -35.41 -56.69 36.61
CA ARG A 87 -33.99 -56.72 37.02
C ARG A 87 -33.72 -56.37 38.50
N PRO A 88 -34.49 -55.50 39.18
CA PRO A 88 -34.19 -55.17 40.58
C PRO A 88 -34.52 -56.29 41.59
N THR A 89 -35.43 -57.21 41.25
CA THR A 89 -35.90 -58.24 42.21
C THR A 89 -35.70 -59.68 41.75
N ASN A 90 -35.31 -59.89 40.49
CA ASN A 90 -35.03 -61.19 39.88
C ASN A 90 -36.13 -62.26 40.08
N ARG A 91 -37.39 -61.82 40.26
CA ARG A 91 -38.55 -62.70 40.36
C ARG A 91 -39.24 -62.81 38.99
N PRO A 92 -39.68 -64.02 38.58
CA PRO A 92 -40.53 -64.17 37.41
C PRO A 92 -41.88 -63.48 37.66
N ILE A 93 -42.35 -62.72 36.68
CA ILE A 93 -43.66 -62.07 36.75
C ILE A 93 -44.74 -63.15 36.52
N PRO A 94 -45.76 -63.27 37.39
CA PRO A 94 -46.87 -64.17 37.15
C PRO A 94 -47.68 -63.74 35.91
N LEU A 95 -48.35 -64.70 35.27
CA LEU A 95 -49.21 -64.46 34.12
C LEU A 95 -50.30 -63.40 34.43
N PRO A 96 -50.79 -62.66 33.42
CA PRO A 96 -51.76 -61.57 33.63
C PRO A 96 -53.01 -62.06 34.38
N GLY A 97 -53.38 -61.39 35.49
CA GLY A 97 -54.64 -61.64 36.20
C GLY A 97 -54.59 -61.80 37.72
N LEU A 98 -53.41 -61.82 38.36
CA LEU A 98 -53.30 -61.87 39.83
C LEU A 98 -53.01 -60.49 40.43
N PRO A 99 -53.72 -60.05 41.49
CA PRO A 99 -53.47 -58.76 42.11
C PRO A 99 -52.36 -58.88 43.16
N VAL A 100 -51.32 -58.06 43.06
CA VAL A 100 -50.38 -57.85 44.17
C VAL A 100 -50.39 -56.37 44.53
N PHE A 101 -50.90 -56.11 45.74
CA PHE A 101 -51.02 -54.80 46.36
C PHE A 101 -49.63 -54.17 46.65
N LYS A 102 -49.60 -52.85 46.46
CA LYS A 102 -48.61 -51.81 46.85
C LYS A 102 -48.37 -51.73 48.39
N PRO A 103 -47.54 -50.82 48.97
CA PRO A 103 -46.56 -49.85 48.40
C PRO A 103 -45.25 -49.70 49.25
N ASP A 104 -44.40 -48.74 48.88
CA ASP A 104 -43.71 -47.75 49.76
C ASP A 104 -42.18 -47.57 49.70
N LEU A 105 -41.84 -46.35 49.22
CA LEU A 105 -40.90 -45.33 49.71
C LEU A 105 -39.37 -45.52 49.61
N GLY A 106 -38.74 -44.69 48.76
CA GLY A 106 -37.32 -44.31 48.76
C GLY A 106 -37.09 -42.98 48.02
N PRO A 107 -36.04 -42.20 48.36
CA PRO A 107 -36.03 -40.72 48.48
C PRO A 107 -35.72 -39.95 47.17
N PRO A 108 -35.82 -38.59 47.16
CA PRO A 108 -35.94 -37.81 45.94
C PRO A 108 -34.60 -37.64 45.21
N VAL A 109 -34.63 -37.76 43.88
CA VAL A 109 -33.48 -37.48 43.02
C VAL A 109 -33.47 -35.98 42.69
N LEU A 110 -32.39 -35.30 43.06
CA LEU A 110 -32.10 -33.91 42.72
C LEU A 110 -31.90 -33.74 41.22
N TYR A 111 -32.74 -32.91 40.59
CA TYR A 111 -32.59 -32.50 39.21
C TYR A 111 -31.60 -31.33 39.09
N ARG A 112 -30.52 -31.52 38.32
CA ARG A 112 -29.69 -30.41 37.82
C ARG A 112 -30.11 -30.15 36.37
N PRO A 113 -30.74 -29.01 36.04
CA PRO A 113 -30.96 -28.67 34.64
C PRO A 113 -29.62 -28.44 33.95
N VAL A 114 -29.36 -29.19 32.88
CA VAL A 114 -28.30 -28.91 31.92
C VAL A 114 -28.78 -27.75 31.05
N THR A 115 -28.81 -26.54 31.60
CA THR A 115 -28.91 -25.32 30.79
C THR A 115 -27.52 -24.75 30.65
N ARG A 116 -26.90 -25.01 29.48
CA ARG A 116 -25.73 -24.24 29.04
C ARG A 116 -26.14 -22.77 28.85
N PRO A 117 -25.29 -21.80 29.21
CA PRO A 117 -25.58 -20.39 28.95
C PRO A 117 -25.68 -20.12 27.43
N PRO A 118 -26.52 -19.16 27.01
CA PRO A 118 -26.67 -18.80 25.60
C PRO A 118 -25.39 -18.09 25.16
N LEU A 119 -24.64 -18.72 24.25
CA LEU A 119 -23.59 -18.20 23.35
C LEU A 119 -22.58 -19.26 22.87
N ALA A 120 -22.79 -20.55 23.18
CA ALA A 120 -21.97 -21.65 22.63
C ALA A 120 -22.78 -22.50 21.63
N GLY A 121 -23.07 -21.93 20.46
CA GLY A 121 -23.49 -22.70 19.28
C GLY A 121 -22.27 -23.09 18.42
N PRO A 122 -22.30 -24.18 17.65
CA PRO A 122 -21.18 -24.60 16.79
C PRO A 122 -20.89 -23.65 15.61
N TYR A 123 -21.80 -22.71 15.34
CA TYR A 123 -21.79 -21.84 14.16
C TYR A 123 -21.63 -20.35 14.49
N ALA A 124 -20.85 -20.04 15.53
CA ALA A 124 -20.24 -18.73 15.62
C ALA A 124 -19.16 -18.62 14.52
N PHE A 125 -19.54 -18.09 13.37
CA PHE A 125 -18.61 -17.73 12.29
C PHE A 125 -17.69 -16.59 12.76
N SER A 126 -16.67 -16.92 13.53
CA SER A 126 -15.54 -16.01 13.83
C SER A 126 -14.19 -16.71 13.91
N ARG A 127 -14.10 -18.02 13.62
CA ARG A 127 -12.80 -18.66 13.36
C ARG A 127 -12.48 -18.57 11.88
N ILE A 128 -11.89 -17.43 11.50
CA ILE A 128 -10.97 -17.43 10.36
C ILE A 128 -9.88 -18.45 10.77
N PRO A 129 -9.68 -19.56 10.03
CA PRO A 129 -8.59 -20.47 10.34
C PRO A 129 -7.29 -19.66 10.33
N PRO A 130 -6.38 -19.86 11.31
CA PRO A 130 -5.09 -19.19 11.27
C PRO A 130 -4.48 -19.45 9.90
N PRO A 131 -4.02 -18.40 9.17
CA PRO A 131 -3.38 -18.61 7.89
C PRO A 131 -2.23 -19.58 8.13
N ASN A 132 -2.19 -20.68 7.39
CA ASN A 132 -1.01 -21.53 7.42
C ASN A 132 0.10 -20.80 6.66
N TRP A 133 0.84 -19.93 7.36
CA TRP A 133 1.94 -19.13 6.80
C TRP A 133 3.10 -20.00 6.28
N SER A 134 3.09 -21.32 6.51
CA SER A 134 4.04 -22.29 5.95
C SER A 134 3.65 -22.85 4.57
N GLY A 135 2.47 -22.49 4.05
CA GLY A 135 2.06 -22.87 2.69
C GLY A 135 2.76 -22.03 1.61
N PRO A 136 2.96 -22.57 0.38
CA PRO A 136 3.46 -21.77 -0.74
C PRO A 136 2.55 -20.56 -0.95
N ARG A 137 3.14 -19.37 -1.14
CA ARG A 137 2.37 -18.16 -1.47
C ARG A 137 1.56 -18.44 -2.74
N VAL A 138 0.23 -18.37 -2.61
CA VAL A 138 -0.69 -18.59 -3.74
C VAL A 138 -0.76 -17.28 -4.51
N PHE A 139 -0.03 -17.19 -5.61
CA PHE A 139 -0.17 -16.08 -6.55
C PHE A 139 -1.37 -16.34 -7.44
N LEU A 140 -2.25 -15.34 -7.56
CA LEU A 140 -3.29 -15.34 -8.57
C LEU A 140 -2.65 -14.90 -9.89
N PRO A 141 -2.60 -15.76 -10.93
CA PRO A 141 -1.99 -15.40 -12.21
C PRO A 141 -2.82 -14.39 -13.01
N HIS A 142 -4.08 -14.14 -12.61
CA HIS A 142 -5.00 -13.26 -13.30
C HIS A 142 -5.71 -12.33 -12.30
N GLU A 143 -5.81 -11.06 -12.68
CA GLU A 143 -6.67 -10.10 -11.98
C GLU A 143 -8.13 -10.53 -12.11
N ILE A 144 -8.84 -10.55 -10.98
CA ILE A 144 -10.26 -10.90 -10.95
C ILE A 144 -11.04 -9.63 -11.28
N ALA A 145 -11.95 -9.70 -12.26
CA ALA A 145 -12.84 -8.59 -12.55
C ALA A 145 -13.65 -8.19 -11.31
N ASN A 146 -13.86 -6.87 -11.14
CA ASN A 146 -14.67 -6.33 -10.03
C ASN A 146 -16.07 -6.96 -9.99
N THR A 147 -16.62 -7.11 -8.78
CA THR A 147 -17.95 -7.69 -8.56
C THR A 147 -19.04 -6.91 -9.33
N TRP A 148 -19.84 -7.62 -10.12
CA TRP A 148 -21.00 -7.10 -10.84
C TRP A 148 -22.29 -7.69 -10.24
N LEU A 149 -23.33 -6.87 -10.05
CA LEU A 149 -24.65 -7.24 -9.51
C LEU A 149 -24.72 -7.69 -8.03
N PHE A 150 -23.91 -7.13 -7.14
CA PHE A 150 -24.10 -7.30 -5.69
C PHE A 150 -25.15 -6.30 -5.16
N ALA A 151 -26.44 -6.65 -5.25
CA ALA A 151 -27.55 -5.77 -4.85
C ALA A 151 -28.76 -6.55 -4.31
N GLY A 152 -29.48 -5.95 -3.36
CA GLY A 152 -30.78 -6.44 -2.88
C GLY A 152 -31.93 -5.70 -3.56
N ILE A 153 -33.01 -6.43 -3.88
CA ILE A 153 -34.27 -5.87 -4.40
C ILE A 153 -35.44 -6.50 -3.65
N THR A 154 -36.50 -5.72 -3.44
CA THR A 154 -37.75 -6.21 -2.84
C THR A 154 -38.80 -6.33 -3.94
N SER A 155 -39.52 -7.44 -3.98
CA SER A 155 -40.66 -7.61 -4.89
C SER A 155 -41.84 -6.75 -4.47
N GLY A 156 -42.57 -6.23 -5.47
CA GLY A 156 -43.85 -5.55 -5.25
C GLY A 156 -44.97 -6.54 -4.89
N VAL A 157 -46.20 -6.02 -4.79
CA VAL A 157 -47.42 -6.80 -4.51
C VAL A 157 -47.69 -7.85 -5.60
N ASP A 158 -47.13 -7.64 -6.80
CA ASP A 158 -47.18 -8.53 -7.95
C ASP A 158 -46.15 -9.67 -7.90
N GLY A 159 -45.31 -9.74 -6.86
CA GLY A 159 -44.31 -10.79 -6.67
C GLY A 159 -43.17 -10.74 -7.68
N LYS A 160 -43.01 -9.63 -8.42
CA LYS A 160 -41.96 -9.44 -9.41
C LYS A 160 -41.05 -8.29 -9.02
N ALA A 161 -39.77 -8.42 -9.35
CA ALA A 161 -38.78 -7.37 -9.24
C ALA A 161 -37.87 -7.43 -10.46
N THR A 162 -37.55 -6.27 -11.03
CA THR A 162 -36.74 -6.18 -12.25
C THR A 162 -35.55 -5.27 -11.99
N LEU A 163 -34.35 -5.79 -12.19
CA LEU A 163 -33.09 -5.04 -12.07
C LEU A 163 -32.44 -4.91 -13.44
N SER A 164 -32.38 -3.68 -13.96
CA SER A 164 -31.69 -3.37 -15.21
C SER A 164 -30.34 -2.71 -14.91
N LYS A 165 -29.26 -3.32 -15.36
CA LYS A 165 -27.89 -2.78 -15.25
C LYS A 165 -27.14 -3.02 -16.55
N THR A 166 -26.29 -2.06 -16.92
CA THR A 166 -25.36 -2.23 -18.04
C THR A 166 -24.31 -3.27 -17.68
N VAL A 167 -24.02 -4.14 -18.64
CA VAL A 167 -23.00 -5.18 -18.51
C VAL A 167 -21.61 -4.52 -18.54
N PRO A 168 -20.64 -4.94 -17.71
CA PRO A 168 -19.30 -4.38 -17.73
C PRO A 168 -18.62 -4.65 -19.07
N ASP A 169 -17.84 -3.69 -19.56
CA ASP A 169 -17.08 -3.80 -20.82
C ASP A 169 -15.83 -4.68 -20.62
N THR A 170 -16.08 -5.96 -20.37
CA THR A 170 -15.06 -6.97 -20.08
C THR A 170 -15.40 -8.25 -20.83
N ILE A 171 -14.39 -8.87 -21.46
CA ILE A 171 -14.56 -10.10 -22.22
C ILE A 171 -14.45 -11.28 -21.25
N THR A 172 -15.56 -11.61 -20.59
CA THR A 172 -15.61 -12.69 -19.59
C THR A 172 -16.96 -13.40 -19.56
N SER A 173 -16.99 -14.54 -18.89
CA SER A 173 -18.23 -15.25 -18.56
C SER A 173 -18.64 -14.91 -17.13
N TRP A 174 -19.71 -14.14 -16.98
CA TRP A 174 -20.33 -13.86 -15.69
C TRP A 174 -21.21 -15.02 -15.26
N MET A 175 -21.21 -15.31 -13.96
CA MET A 175 -22.12 -16.25 -13.33
C MET A 175 -23.00 -15.46 -12.36
N VAL A 176 -24.31 -15.51 -12.57
CA VAL A 176 -25.30 -14.77 -11.79
C VAL A 176 -26.03 -15.75 -10.88
N THR A 177 -25.95 -15.50 -9.58
CA THR A 177 -26.68 -16.22 -8.54
C THR A 177 -27.67 -15.25 -7.88
N ALA A 178 -28.77 -15.80 -7.36
CA ALA A 178 -29.78 -15.04 -6.64
C ALA A 178 -30.46 -15.96 -5.62
N PHE A 179 -30.90 -15.38 -4.52
CA PHE A 179 -31.76 -16.01 -3.53
C PHE A 179 -32.80 -14.98 -3.06
N SER A 180 -33.93 -15.48 -2.56
CA SER A 180 -35.00 -14.66 -1.99
C SER A 180 -35.28 -15.10 -0.57
N VAL A 181 -35.62 -14.17 0.31
CA VAL A 181 -36.04 -14.46 1.69
C VAL A 181 -37.37 -13.78 1.93
N ASP A 182 -38.40 -14.58 2.19
CA ASP A 182 -39.73 -14.11 2.55
C ASP A 182 -40.05 -14.49 4.01
N PRO A 183 -40.62 -13.59 4.83
CA PRO A 183 -40.96 -13.91 6.22
C PRO A 183 -41.98 -15.04 6.40
N LEU A 184 -42.85 -15.27 5.40
CA LEU A 184 -43.89 -16.31 5.44
C LEU A 184 -43.43 -17.60 4.76
N TYR A 185 -42.80 -17.50 3.59
CA TYR A 185 -42.41 -18.65 2.77
C TYR A 185 -40.95 -19.10 2.95
N GLY A 186 -40.13 -18.31 3.64
CA GLY A 186 -38.74 -18.64 3.94
C GLY A 186 -37.76 -18.36 2.80
N LEU A 187 -36.68 -19.15 2.73
CA LEU A 187 -35.60 -19.02 1.75
C LEU A 187 -35.97 -19.70 0.42
N GLY A 188 -35.90 -18.95 -0.67
CA GLY A 188 -35.97 -19.45 -2.05
C GLY A 188 -34.60 -19.37 -2.73
N LEU A 189 -34.19 -20.46 -3.38
CA LEU A 189 -32.94 -20.54 -4.14
C LEU A 189 -33.24 -20.74 -5.64
N LEU A 190 -32.29 -20.33 -6.49
CA LEU A 190 -32.31 -20.71 -7.90
C LEU A 190 -31.95 -22.19 -8.06
N ASP A 191 -32.59 -22.88 -9.01
CA ASP A 191 -32.24 -24.27 -9.34
C ASP A 191 -30.78 -24.40 -9.82
N GLN A 192 -30.32 -23.45 -10.65
CA GLN A 192 -28.95 -23.39 -11.16
C GLN A 192 -28.50 -21.93 -11.41
N PRO A 193 -27.23 -21.58 -11.14
CA PRO A 193 -26.65 -20.29 -11.52
C PRO A 193 -26.78 -20.02 -13.03
N ARG A 194 -27.06 -18.77 -13.41
CA ARG A 194 -27.19 -18.37 -14.81
C ARG A 194 -25.86 -17.83 -15.34
N LYS A 195 -25.38 -18.38 -16.45
CA LYS A 195 -24.14 -17.95 -17.10
C LYS A 195 -24.44 -16.94 -18.20
N LEU A 196 -23.83 -15.76 -18.15
CA LEU A 196 -23.86 -14.74 -19.20
C LEU A 196 -22.46 -14.61 -19.81
N ARG A 197 -22.31 -14.90 -21.10
CA ARG A 197 -21.04 -14.70 -21.81
C ARG A 197 -21.05 -13.33 -22.47
N VAL A 198 -20.10 -12.48 -22.08
CA VAL A 198 -19.88 -11.16 -22.67
C VAL A 198 -18.65 -11.27 -23.55
N PHE A 199 -18.85 -11.12 -24.85
CA PHE A 199 -17.80 -11.40 -25.81
C PHE A 199 -17.98 -10.55 -27.05
N ARG A 200 -16.89 -9.90 -27.49
CA ARG A 200 -16.83 -9.23 -28.78
C ARG A 200 -16.11 -10.16 -29.76
N PRO A 201 -16.70 -10.46 -30.94
CA PRO A 201 -16.07 -11.35 -31.91
C PRO A 201 -14.86 -10.72 -32.61
N PHE A 202 -14.78 -9.39 -32.65
CA PHE A 202 -13.66 -8.63 -33.20
C PHE A 202 -13.33 -7.49 -32.24
N PHE A 203 -12.07 -7.42 -31.79
CA PHE A 203 -11.62 -6.37 -30.87
C PHE A 203 -10.12 -6.13 -30.96
N VAL A 204 -9.70 -4.94 -30.54
CA VAL A 204 -8.29 -4.54 -30.44
C VAL A 204 -7.82 -4.55 -28.99
N SER A 205 -6.57 -4.97 -28.78
CA SER A 205 -5.89 -4.95 -27.50
C SER A 205 -4.55 -4.21 -27.61
N LEU A 206 -4.22 -3.43 -26.59
CA LEU A 206 -2.97 -2.69 -26.46
C LEU A 206 -2.26 -3.14 -25.19
N ASP A 207 -0.96 -3.39 -25.31
CA ASP A 207 -0.07 -3.64 -24.19
C ASP A 207 0.94 -2.49 -24.13
N LEU A 208 0.83 -1.65 -23.10
CA LEU A 208 1.63 -0.43 -22.97
C LEU A 208 2.57 -0.56 -21.78
N PRO A 209 3.83 -0.10 -21.90
CA PRO A 209 4.69 0.00 -20.73
C PRO A 209 4.10 1.01 -19.74
N TYR A 210 4.36 0.82 -18.44
CA TYR A 210 3.88 1.74 -17.41
C TYR A 210 4.31 3.19 -17.68
N SER A 211 5.58 3.40 -18.06
CA SER A 211 6.09 4.72 -18.44
C SER A 211 7.25 4.65 -19.43
N VAL A 212 7.41 5.73 -20.20
CA VAL A 212 8.52 5.96 -21.14
C VAL A 212 9.18 7.31 -20.86
N ILE A 213 10.46 7.47 -21.20
CA ILE A 213 11.17 8.75 -21.05
C ILE A 213 11.07 9.56 -22.35
N ARG A 214 10.93 10.88 -22.23
CA ARG A 214 10.87 11.78 -23.39
C ARG A 214 12.08 11.57 -24.32
N GLY A 215 11.81 11.54 -25.63
CA GLY A 215 12.82 11.34 -26.66
C GLY A 215 13.31 9.90 -26.87
N GLU A 216 12.79 8.92 -26.11
CA GLU A 216 12.93 7.50 -26.43
C GLU A 216 11.99 7.09 -27.57
N ILE A 217 12.32 6.00 -28.25
CA ILE A 217 11.48 5.43 -29.31
C ILE A 217 10.84 4.16 -28.78
N VAL A 218 9.52 4.16 -28.65
CA VAL A 218 8.74 3.01 -28.17
C VAL A 218 7.95 2.40 -29.32
N ALA A 219 8.02 1.08 -29.47
CA ALA A 219 7.11 0.34 -30.34
C ALA A 219 5.86 -0.04 -29.54
N ILE A 220 4.71 0.52 -29.94
CA ILE A 220 3.40 0.26 -29.34
C ILE A 220 2.83 -1.00 -29.98
N PRO A 221 2.79 -2.15 -29.28
CA PRO A 221 2.22 -3.37 -29.81
C PRO A 221 0.70 -3.28 -29.79
N VAL A 222 0.10 -3.63 -30.93
CA VAL A 222 -1.34 -3.71 -31.15
C VAL A 222 -1.67 -5.12 -31.57
N VAL A 223 -2.61 -5.75 -30.88
CA VAL A 223 -3.12 -7.08 -31.25
C VAL A 223 -4.58 -6.97 -31.63
N VAL A 224 -4.93 -7.44 -32.82
CA VAL A 224 -6.30 -7.52 -33.30
C VAL A 224 -6.74 -8.98 -33.26
N PHE A 225 -7.81 -9.25 -32.53
CA PHE A 225 -8.39 -10.58 -32.41
C PHE A 225 -9.60 -10.73 -33.32
N ASN A 226 -9.67 -11.85 -34.03
CA ASN A 226 -10.80 -12.22 -34.87
C ASN A 226 -11.32 -13.61 -34.47
N TYR A 227 -12.46 -13.63 -33.78
CA TYR A 227 -13.18 -14.85 -33.39
C TYR A 227 -14.41 -15.10 -34.28
N MET A 228 -14.44 -14.54 -35.49
CA MET A 228 -15.43 -14.88 -36.52
C MET A 228 -14.96 -16.08 -37.34
N ASP A 229 -15.89 -16.73 -38.05
CA ASP A 229 -15.62 -17.94 -38.85
C ASP A 229 -14.85 -17.67 -40.17
N LYS A 230 -14.51 -16.41 -40.45
CA LYS A 230 -13.85 -16.01 -41.71
C LYS A 230 -12.62 -15.17 -41.42
N ASP A 231 -11.61 -15.32 -42.28
CA ASP A 231 -10.47 -14.42 -42.34
C ASP A 231 -10.94 -13.00 -42.66
N VAL A 232 -10.32 -12.01 -42.01
CA VAL A 232 -10.65 -10.61 -42.18
C VAL A 232 -9.38 -9.79 -42.40
N ASP A 233 -9.40 -8.93 -43.41
CA ASP A 233 -8.39 -7.89 -43.59
C ASP A 233 -8.81 -6.66 -42.78
N ALA A 234 -8.07 -6.39 -41.71
CA ALA A 234 -8.27 -5.25 -40.83
C ALA A 234 -7.28 -4.12 -41.15
N GLU A 235 -7.77 -2.88 -41.15
CA GLU A 235 -6.95 -1.66 -41.20
C GLU A 235 -6.85 -1.09 -39.78
N VAL A 236 -5.63 -1.04 -39.25
CA VAL A 236 -5.33 -0.49 -37.93
C VAL A 236 -4.78 0.91 -38.09
N THR A 237 -5.43 1.89 -37.45
CA THR A 237 -5.05 3.31 -37.49
C THR A 237 -4.67 3.77 -36.09
N LEU A 238 -3.48 4.34 -35.92
CA LEU A 238 -3.07 5.07 -34.71
C LEU A 238 -3.18 6.57 -34.98
N GLU A 239 -4.00 7.27 -34.20
CA GLU A 239 -4.21 8.72 -34.29
C GLU A 239 -3.24 9.47 -33.35
N ASN A 240 -2.81 10.67 -33.77
CA ASN A 240 -1.89 11.54 -33.04
C ASN A 240 -2.45 12.96 -32.93
N SER A 241 -2.58 13.43 -31.69
CA SER A 241 -3.08 14.78 -31.35
C SER A 241 -1.93 15.78 -31.06
N ASP A 242 -0.84 15.73 -31.86
CA ASP A 242 0.42 16.47 -31.64
C ASP A 242 1.03 16.21 -30.25
N GLU A 243 1.03 14.95 -29.82
CA GLU A 243 1.60 14.55 -28.51
C GLU A 243 2.91 13.78 -28.66
N PHE A 244 3.08 13.10 -29.80
CA PHE A 244 4.26 12.33 -30.17
C PHE A 244 4.55 12.49 -31.67
N ASN A 245 5.73 12.07 -32.09
CA ASN A 245 6.06 11.94 -33.52
C ASN A 245 6.09 10.47 -33.88
N PHE A 246 5.61 10.11 -35.06
CA PHE A 246 5.89 8.78 -35.62
C PHE A 246 7.38 8.71 -35.96
N ALA A 247 8.06 7.66 -35.50
CA ALA A 247 9.46 7.47 -35.84
C ALA A 247 9.54 6.91 -37.27
N ASP A 248 10.05 7.70 -38.22
CA ASP A 248 10.18 7.32 -39.63
C ASP A 248 11.62 7.19 -40.14
N TYR A 249 11.68 6.61 -41.34
CA TYR A 249 12.74 5.83 -41.97
C TYR A 249 13.82 6.60 -42.76
N SER A 250 13.78 7.94 -42.82
CA SER A 250 14.73 8.72 -43.64
C SER A 250 15.83 9.36 -42.80
N ASN A 251 17.03 8.79 -42.87
CA ASN A 251 18.25 9.49 -42.53
C ASN A 251 18.49 10.62 -43.54
N ASP A 252 18.11 11.84 -43.19
CA ASP A 252 18.98 12.97 -43.46
C ASP A 252 18.98 13.90 -42.25
N VAL A 253 20.18 14.18 -41.73
CA VAL A 253 20.40 14.95 -40.49
C VAL A 253 20.00 16.43 -40.64
N ASN A 254 19.47 16.82 -41.81
CA ASN A 254 19.05 18.17 -42.16
C ASN A 254 17.60 18.30 -42.63
N ASP A 255 16.79 17.24 -42.63
CA ASP A 255 15.37 17.37 -42.94
C ASP A 255 14.58 17.68 -41.66
N VAL A 256 14.12 18.92 -41.55
CA VAL A 256 13.10 19.33 -40.58
C VAL A 256 11.89 18.43 -40.79
N PRO A 257 11.21 17.91 -39.75
CA PRO A 257 10.03 17.06 -39.94
C PRO A 257 8.96 17.83 -40.72
N THR A 258 8.86 17.56 -42.02
CA THR A 258 7.95 18.25 -42.94
C THR A 258 6.56 17.61 -42.83
N GLY A 259 5.88 17.84 -41.70
CA GLY A 259 4.47 17.46 -41.52
C GLY A 259 4.15 16.95 -40.11
N LEU A 260 3.06 17.46 -39.52
CA LEU A 260 2.38 16.77 -38.43
C LEU A 260 1.67 15.56 -39.03
N ASP A 261 2.29 14.37 -38.95
CA ASP A 261 1.57 13.13 -39.25
C ASP A 261 0.53 12.89 -38.15
N LEU A 262 -0.72 13.21 -38.49
CA LEU A 262 -1.87 13.11 -37.58
C LEU A 262 -2.36 11.68 -37.39
N PHE A 263 -2.00 10.75 -38.28
CA PHE A 263 -2.35 9.34 -38.14
C PHE A 263 -1.44 8.44 -38.98
N ARG A 264 -1.29 7.17 -38.58
CA ARG A 264 -0.61 6.13 -39.36
C ARG A 264 -1.47 4.90 -39.47
N LYS A 265 -1.50 4.29 -40.66
CA LYS A 265 -2.32 3.11 -40.97
C LYS A 265 -1.46 1.91 -41.32
N LYS A 266 -1.85 0.72 -40.86
CA LYS A 266 -1.27 -0.56 -41.24
C LYS A 266 -2.39 -1.55 -41.56
N ARG A 267 -2.19 -2.34 -42.62
CA ARG A 267 -3.12 -3.41 -42.99
C ARG A 267 -2.64 -4.73 -42.42
N LEU A 268 -3.56 -5.49 -41.84
CA LEU A 268 -3.27 -6.74 -41.15
C LEU A 268 -4.32 -7.78 -41.52
N ARG A 269 -3.87 -8.94 -42.01
CA ARG A 269 -4.75 -10.07 -42.27
C ARG A 269 -4.87 -10.92 -41.02
N VAL A 270 -6.07 -10.97 -40.44
CA VAL A 270 -6.38 -11.71 -39.20
C VAL A 270 -7.18 -12.96 -39.56
N ARG A 271 -6.63 -14.14 -39.28
CA ARG A 271 -7.29 -15.42 -39.57
C ARG A 271 -8.53 -15.63 -38.69
N ALA A 272 -9.44 -16.49 -39.15
CA ALA A 272 -10.58 -16.91 -38.35
C ALA A 272 -10.13 -17.60 -37.04
N ASN A 273 -10.73 -17.22 -35.91
CA ASN A 273 -10.41 -17.71 -34.56
C ASN A 273 -8.94 -17.52 -34.15
N ASP A 274 -8.29 -16.46 -34.62
CA ASP A 274 -6.87 -16.16 -34.37
C ASP A 274 -6.66 -14.68 -34.02
N GLY A 275 -5.45 -14.35 -33.55
CA GLY A 275 -5.00 -12.99 -33.31
C GLY A 275 -3.81 -12.65 -34.22
N ALA A 276 -3.76 -11.42 -34.71
CA ALA A 276 -2.60 -10.91 -35.43
C ALA A 276 -2.07 -9.65 -34.75
N ASN A 277 -0.76 -9.48 -34.75
CA ASN A 277 -0.10 -8.34 -34.12
C ASN A 277 0.49 -7.37 -35.16
N THR A 278 0.61 -6.12 -34.76
CA THR A 278 1.35 -5.07 -35.47
C THR A 278 1.88 -4.07 -34.46
N ALA A 279 2.91 -3.29 -34.78
CA ALA A 279 3.44 -2.29 -33.87
C ALA A 279 3.60 -0.92 -34.53
N PHE A 280 3.41 0.16 -33.76
CA PHE A 280 3.67 1.53 -34.22
C PHE A 280 4.81 2.14 -33.41
N MET A 281 5.86 2.63 -34.08
CA MET A 281 6.97 3.29 -33.40
C MET A 281 6.68 4.77 -33.22
N ILE A 282 6.74 5.24 -31.97
CA ILE A 282 6.48 6.63 -31.61
C ILE A 282 7.61 7.20 -30.76
N THR A 283 7.85 8.50 -30.89
CA THR A 283 8.75 9.29 -30.05
C THR A 283 7.93 10.32 -29.27
N PRO A 284 7.75 10.17 -27.96
CA PRO A 284 6.99 11.13 -27.15
C PRO A 284 7.64 12.51 -27.11
N LYS A 285 6.82 13.55 -27.28
CA LYS A 285 7.24 14.96 -27.27
C LYS A 285 6.78 15.70 -26.03
N LYS A 286 5.53 15.48 -25.59
CA LYS A 286 4.94 16.10 -24.39
C LYS A 286 5.20 15.24 -23.15
N LEU A 287 5.45 15.90 -22.02
CA LEU A 287 5.55 15.25 -20.70
C LEU A 287 4.15 15.02 -20.11
N GLY A 288 4.02 14.04 -19.23
CA GLY A 288 2.75 13.65 -18.62
C GLY A 288 2.04 12.56 -19.40
N TYR A 289 0.71 12.48 -19.28
CA TYR A 289 -0.07 11.45 -19.97
C TYR A 289 -0.35 11.84 -21.41
N ILE A 290 0.04 11.00 -22.36
CA ILE A 290 -0.34 11.08 -23.78
C ILE A 290 -1.43 10.06 -24.09
N SER A 291 -2.35 10.39 -24.99
CA SER A 291 -3.44 9.50 -25.43
C SER A 291 -3.00 8.68 -26.64
N ILE A 292 -3.02 7.36 -26.48
CA ILE A 292 -2.80 6.37 -27.54
C ILE A 292 -4.18 5.86 -27.99
N LYS A 293 -4.67 6.40 -29.11
CA LYS A 293 -5.96 6.04 -29.68
C LYS A 293 -5.77 5.19 -30.93
N VAL A 294 -6.22 3.94 -30.86
CA VAL A 294 -6.11 2.96 -31.94
C VAL A 294 -7.49 2.53 -32.41
N THR A 295 -7.70 2.57 -33.73
CA THR A 295 -8.93 2.16 -34.40
C THR A 295 -8.63 0.99 -35.33
N ALA A 296 -9.26 -0.15 -35.10
CA ALA A 296 -9.20 -1.30 -35.99
C ALA A 296 -10.51 -1.38 -36.78
N THR A 297 -10.43 -1.17 -38.10
CA THR A 297 -11.58 -1.21 -39.02
C THR A 297 -11.48 -2.41 -39.93
N SER A 298 -12.57 -3.15 -40.08
CA SER A 298 -12.74 -4.19 -41.09
C SER A 298 -14.04 -3.96 -41.86
N PRO A 299 -14.25 -4.62 -43.01
CA PRO A 299 -15.50 -4.47 -43.77
C PRO A 299 -16.77 -4.81 -43.00
N THR A 300 -16.66 -5.55 -41.89
CA THR A 300 -17.81 -6.09 -41.14
C THR A 300 -17.86 -5.68 -39.68
N ALA A 301 -16.76 -5.17 -39.13
CA ALA A 301 -16.63 -4.84 -37.71
C ALA A 301 -15.59 -3.72 -37.51
N GLU A 302 -15.80 -2.90 -36.49
CA GLU A 302 -14.90 -1.84 -36.09
C GLU A 302 -14.77 -1.83 -34.56
N ASP A 303 -13.57 -1.57 -34.05
CA ASP A 303 -13.32 -1.39 -32.62
C ASP A 303 -12.32 -0.25 -32.41
N ILE A 304 -12.55 0.54 -31.36
CA ILE A 304 -11.74 1.72 -31.03
C ILE A 304 -11.32 1.61 -29.56
N LEU A 305 -10.03 1.75 -29.30
CA LEU A 305 -9.45 1.71 -27.96
C LEU A 305 -8.57 2.95 -27.73
N GLU A 306 -8.84 3.65 -26.63
CA GLU A 306 -8.00 4.75 -26.16
C GLU A 306 -7.38 4.37 -24.81
N ARG A 307 -6.06 4.46 -24.71
CA ARG A 307 -5.28 4.24 -23.48
C ARG A 307 -4.32 5.41 -23.27
N LYS A 308 -3.98 5.69 -22.01
CA LYS A 308 -3.04 6.76 -21.65
C LYS A 308 -1.67 6.16 -21.37
N LEU A 309 -0.62 6.71 -21.98
CA LEU A 309 0.78 6.36 -21.72
C LEU A 309 1.46 7.49 -20.94
N LEU A 310 2.16 7.16 -19.85
CA LEU A 310 2.88 8.14 -19.03
C LEU A 310 4.28 8.42 -19.59
N VAL A 311 4.55 9.68 -19.91
CA VAL A 311 5.84 10.18 -20.38
C VAL A 311 6.55 10.93 -19.25
N LYS A 312 7.65 10.37 -18.75
CA LYS A 312 8.51 10.97 -17.72
C LYS A 312 9.61 11.83 -18.37
N ALA A 313 10.06 12.86 -17.66
CA ALA A 313 11.24 13.63 -18.06
C ALA A 313 12.52 12.84 -17.74
N GLU A 314 13.62 13.19 -18.40
CA GLU A 314 14.94 12.63 -18.13
C GLU A 314 15.41 12.97 -16.70
N GLY A 315 16.31 12.17 -16.11
CA GLY A 315 16.86 12.44 -14.77
C GLY A 315 15.92 12.06 -13.61
N GLU A 316 16.24 12.52 -12.39
CA GLU A 316 15.41 12.28 -11.19
C GLU A 316 14.68 13.58 -10.79
N THR A 317 13.38 13.48 -10.52
CA THR A 317 12.54 14.61 -10.08
C THR A 317 12.86 14.99 -8.64
N GLN A 318 13.10 16.28 -8.40
CA GLN A 318 13.20 16.88 -7.08
C GLN A 318 11.91 17.65 -6.79
N TYR A 319 11.39 17.50 -5.58
CA TYR A 319 10.21 18.22 -5.11
C TYR A 319 10.62 19.25 -4.05
N LYS A 320 10.08 20.46 -4.15
CA LYS A 320 10.26 21.54 -3.19
C LYS A 320 8.91 22.16 -2.85
N ASN A 321 8.76 22.60 -1.62
CA ASN A 321 7.58 23.32 -1.16
C ASN A 321 8.01 24.50 -0.29
N LYS A 322 7.37 25.65 -0.48
CA LYS A 322 7.48 26.80 0.43
C LYS A 322 6.08 27.20 0.86
N ALA A 323 5.79 27.05 2.14
CA ALA A 323 4.50 27.38 2.73
C ALA A 323 4.63 28.57 3.69
N VAL A 324 3.65 29.46 3.66
CA VAL A 324 3.56 30.64 4.52
C VAL A 324 2.23 30.63 5.24
N PHE A 325 2.29 30.75 6.56
CA PHE A 325 1.12 30.97 7.39
C PHE A 325 0.79 32.46 7.47
N ILE A 326 -0.44 32.82 7.10
CA ILE A 326 -0.96 34.17 7.04
C ILE A 326 -2.02 34.31 8.14
N ASP A 327 -1.86 35.30 9.02
CA ASP A 327 -2.83 35.63 10.08
C ASP A 327 -3.27 37.09 9.94
N LEU A 328 -4.50 37.30 9.48
CA LEU A 328 -5.13 38.62 9.31
C LEU A 328 -6.14 38.94 10.42
N ARG A 329 -6.08 38.25 11.57
CA ARG A 329 -6.97 38.57 12.70
C ARG A 329 -6.57 39.86 13.42
N LYS A 330 -5.28 40.17 13.43
CA LYS A 330 -4.70 41.39 14.05
C LYS A 330 -4.34 42.47 13.02
N THR A 331 -4.14 42.10 11.75
CA THR A 331 -3.70 42.98 10.65
C THR A 331 -4.62 42.83 9.44
N ASN A 332 -4.88 43.91 8.70
CA ASN A 332 -5.83 43.89 7.58
C ASN A 332 -5.20 43.45 6.23
N SER A 333 -3.88 43.45 6.15
CA SER A 333 -3.14 43.04 4.96
C SER A 333 -1.81 42.37 5.33
N PHE A 334 -1.37 41.46 4.47
CA PHE A 334 -0.08 40.77 4.57
C PHE A 334 0.54 40.69 3.17
N SER A 335 1.85 40.88 3.09
CA SER A 335 2.61 40.80 1.85
C SER A 335 3.96 40.13 2.11
N THR A 336 4.31 39.15 1.26
CA THR A 336 5.61 38.50 1.30
C THR A 336 6.05 38.11 -0.11
N ASN A 337 7.36 37.98 -0.32
CA ASN A 337 7.94 37.56 -1.59
C ASN A 337 8.75 36.27 -1.39
N LEU A 338 8.43 35.24 -2.17
CA LEU A 338 9.10 33.94 -2.12
C LEU A 338 9.97 33.76 -3.37
N THR A 339 11.28 33.57 -3.17
CA THR A 339 12.21 33.19 -4.23
C THR A 339 12.18 31.67 -4.44
N LEU A 340 12.23 31.24 -5.71
CA LEU A 340 12.28 29.82 -6.07
C LEU A 340 13.73 29.40 -6.33
N ASP A 341 14.23 28.42 -5.58
CA ASP A 341 15.63 27.98 -5.61
C ASP A 341 15.81 26.89 -6.68
N ILE A 342 15.54 27.24 -7.94
CA ILE A 342 15.68 26.33 -9.09
C ILE A 342 17.09 26.46 -9.67
N PRO A 343 17.90 25.38 -9.70
CA PRO A 343 19.27 25.46 -10.20
C PRO A 343 19.30 25.52 -11.74
N LYS A 344 20.39 26.02 -12.33
CA LYS A 344 20.50 26.21 -13.80
C LYS A 344 20.71 24.92 -14.60
N ASN A 345 21.12 23.83 -13.94
CA ASN A 345 21.47 22.54 -14.56
C ASN A 345 20.30 21.55 -14.62
N ILE A 346 19.08 22.05 -14.69
CA ILE A 346 17.86 21.23 -14.77
C ILE A 346 17.57 20.77 -16.20
N VAL A 347 16.78 19.72 -16.31
CA VAL A 347 16.28 19.23 -17.60
C VAL A 347 15.25 20.23 -18.15
N ALA A 348 15.44 20.69 -19.38
CA ALA A 348 14.60 21.73 -19.97
C ALA A 348 13.12 21.31 -20.07
N GLY A 349 12.23 22.18 -19.59
CA GLY A 349 10.78 21.98 -19.61
C GLY A 349 10.30 20.91 -18.62
N SER A 350 11.15 20.48 -17.68
CA SER A 350 10.75 19.61 -16.56
C SER A 350 10.21 20.39 -15.36
N GLU A 351 10.32 21.72 -15.38
CA GLU A 351 9.84 22.55 -14.29
C GLU A 351 8.32 22.53 -14.23
N ARG A 352 7.78 22.34 -13.03
CA ARG A 352 6.35 22.44 -12.75
C ARG A 352 6.16 23.20 -11.47
N ILE A 353 5.42 24.31 -11.52
CA ILE A 353 5.18 25.19 -10.38
C ILE A 353 3.67 25.27 -10.15
N GLU A 354 3.24 24.99 -8.92
CA GLU A 354 1.86 25.10 -8.49
C GLU A 354 1.75 26.04 -7.29
N VAL A 355 0.85 27.01 -7.38
CA VAL A 355 0.45 27.86 -6.26
C VAL A 355 -0.86 27.34 -5.69
N SER A 356 -0.98 27.37 -4.37
CA SER A 356 -2.20 26.95 -3.69
C SER A 356 -2.45 27.76 -2.43
N ALA A 357 -3.71 27.86 -2.03
CA ALA A 357 -4.09 28.47 -0.78
C ALA A 357 -5.28 27.76 -0.13
N VAL A 358 -5.32 27.77 1.20
CA VAL A 358 -6.38 27.17 1.99
C VAL A 358 -6.50 27.87 3.35
N ALA A 359 -7.71 27.97 3.92
CA ALA A 359 -7.94 28.66 5.21
C ALA A 359 -7.90 27.73 6.43
N ASP A 360 -7.51 26.46 6.23
CA ASP A 360 -7.50 25.42 7.24
C ASP A 360 -6.14 24.72 7.25
N VAL A 361 -5.56 24.57 8.45
CA VAL A 361 -4.19 24.06 8.63
C VAL A 361 -4.05 22.60 8.21
N MET A 362 -5.12 21.82 8.34
CA MET A 362 -5.11 20.37 8.09
C MET A 362 -5.56 20.01 6.67
N SER A 363 -6.08 20.96 5.90
CA SER A 363 -6.77 20.67 4.63
C SER A 363 -5.86 20.16 3.51
N SER A 364 -4.59 20.55 3.49
CA SER A 364 -3.61 19.93 2.59
C SER A 364 -3.48 18.43 2.87
N SER A 365 -3.36 18.05 4.15
CA SER A 365 -3.26 16.67 4.59
C SER A 365 -4.56 15.87 4.37
N ILE A 366 -5.73 16.47 4.61
CA ILE A 366 -7.05 15.81 4.47
C ILE A 366 -7.32 15.40 3.01
N ASN A 367 -6.93 16.24 2.04
CA ASN A 367 -7.16 15.95 0.63
C ASN A 367 -6.26 14.79 0.13
N ASN A 368 -5.10 14.60 0.77
CA ASN A 368 -4.04 13.69 0.35
C ASN A 368 -3.75 12.55 1.33
N LEU A 369 -4.73 12.17 2.17
CA LEU A 369 -4.58 11.15 3.23
C LEU A 369 -3.92 9.82 2.82
N ALA A 370 -4.05 9.40 1.56
CA ALA A 370 -3.45 8.17 1.06
C ALA A 370 -1.98 8.32 0.63
N ASN A 371 -1.53 9.56 0.36
CA ASN A 371 -0.23 9.89 -0.23
C ASN A 371 0.44 11.06 0.50
N LEU A 372 0.35 11.11 1.84
CA LEU A 372 0.96 12.19 2.64
C LEU A 372 2.48 12.24 2.47
N ILE A 373 3.09 11.10 2.14
CA ILE A 373 4.51 10.92 1.87
C ILE A 373 4.67 10.11 0.59
N LYS A 374 5.73 10.41 -0.18
CA LYS A 374 6.03 9.74 -1.46
C LYS A 374 6.93 8.50 -1.31
N MET A 375 7.47 8.27 -0.12
CA MET A 375 8.33 7.13 0.21
C MET A 375 7.55 5.81 0.21
N PRO A 376 8.20 4.67 -0.03
CA PRO A 376 7.53 3.37 -0.05
C PRO A 376 7.11 2.92 1.37
N PHE A 377 6.15 1.99 1.44
CA PHE A 377 5.54 1.51 2.68
C PHE A 377 5.55 -0.03 2.72
N GLY A 378 6.51 -0.60 3.44
CA GLY A 378 6.74 -2.04 3.53
C GLY A 378 7.08 -2.56 4.93
N CYS A 379 7.16 -1.76 5.98
CA CYS A 379 7.34 -2.25 7.36
C CYS A 379 6.19 -1.81 8.28
N GLY A 380 6.07 -2.42 9.47
CA GLY A 380 5.05 -2.08 10.47
C GLY A 380 5.06 -0.60 10.83
N GLU A 381 6.24 -0.03 11.06
CA GLU A 381 6.36 1.41 11.31
C GLU A 381 5.80 2.27 10.16
N GLN A 382 6.10 1.89 8.92
CA GLN A 382 5.62 2.61 7.74
C GLN A 382 4.12 2.42 7.51
N ASN A 383 3.55 1.27 7.90
CA ASN A 383 2.11 1.07 7.84
C ASN A 383 1.37 2.02 8.80
N MET A 384 1.95 2.28 9.97
CA MET A 384 1.41 3.25 10.93
C MET A 384 1.29 4.67 10.35
N LEU A 385 2.06 5.01 9.32
CA LEU A 385 1.95 6.27 8.59
C LEU A 385 0.64 6.43 7.81
N ASN A 386 0.09 5.33 7.30
CA ASN A 386 -1.20 5.34 6.64
C ASN A 386 -2.34 5.12 7.65
N PHE A 387 -2.03 4.83 8.92
CA PHE A 387 -3.01 4.60 9.95
C PHE A 387 -3.22 5.83 10.85
N VAL A 388 -2.16 6.35 11.47
CA VAL A 388 -2.29 7.40 12.51
C VAL A 388 -2.78 8.75 11.96
N PRO A 389 -2.31 9.28 10.81
CA PRO A 389 -2.83 10.52 10.25
C PRO A 389 -4.34 10.48 9.98
N ASN A 390 -4.88 9.31 9.61
CA ASN A 390 -6.32 9.11 9.45
C ASN A 390 -7.07 9.23 10.79
N ILE A 391 -6.48 8.76 11.90
CA ILE A 391 -7.02 8.96 13.26
C ILE A 391 -7.02 10.45 13.62
N VAL A 392 -5.89 11.12 13.42
CA VAL A 392 -5.72 12.55 13.76
C VAL A 392 -6.72 13.42 12.99
N VAL A 393 -6.90 13.15 11.69
CA VAL A 393 -7.90 13.86 10.88
C VAL A 393 -9.31 13.57 11.37
N MET A 394 -9.64 12.33 11.73
CA MET A 394 -10.95 11.99 12.26
C MET A 394 -11.24 12.70 13.58
N GLU A 395 -10.25 12.75 14.49
CA GLU A 395 -10.35 13.47 15.76
C GLU A 395 -10.54 14.97 15.53
N TYR A 396 -9.71 15.57 14.67
CA TYR A 396 -9.80 16.99 14.30
C TYR A 396 -11.18 17.37 13.75
N LEU A 397 -11.69 16.62 12.76
CA LEU A 397 -12.98 16.89 12.12
C LEU A 397 -14.15 16.73 13.10
N LYS A 398 -14.03 15.78 14.03
CA LYS A 398 -15.04 15.55 15.07
C LYS A 398 -15.05 16.68 16.09
N ASN A 399 -13.87 17.10 16.57
CA ASN A 399 -13.73 18.13 17.59
C ASN A 399 -14.10 19.52 17.07
N THR A 400 -13.82 19.81 15.80
CA THR A 400 -14.16 21.08 15.13
C THR A 400 -15.59 21.13 14.56
N GLN A 401 -16.34 20.01 14.62
CA GLN A 401 -17.67 19.88 14.01
C GLN A 401 -17.69 20.12 12.48
N LEU A 402 -16.56 19.92 11.81
CA LEU A 402 -16.39 20.06 10.36
C LEU A 402 -16.59 18.73 9.60
N MET A 403 -16.99 17.67 10.29
CA MET A 403 -17.16 16.33 9.72
C MET A 403 -18.23 16.29 8.63
N LYS A 404 -17.81 15.86 7.43
CA LYS A 404 -18.70 15.58 6.29
C LYS A 404 -18.75 14.07 6.08
N GLY A 405 -19.94 13.49 5.94
CA GLY A 405 -20.10 12.03 5.80
C GLY A 405 -19.31 11.42 4.64
N ALA A 406 -19.10 12.16 3.55
CA ALA A 406 -18.27 11.70 2.42
C ALA A 406 -16.79 11.49 2.80
N ILE A 407 -16.23 12.30 3.70
CA ILE A 407 -14.85 12.16 4.18
C ILE A 407 -14.77 10.98 5.16
N GLU A 408 -15.76 10.85 6.05
CA GLU A 408 -15.85 9.76 7.01
C GLU A 408 -15.91 8.38 6.32
N HIS A 409 -16.77 8.22 5.32
CA HIS A 409 -16.85 6.99 4.51
C HIS A 409 -15.56 6.68 3.72
N LYS A 410 -14.72 7.69 3.47
CA LYS A 410 -13.40 7.50 2.84
C LYS A 410 -12.35 7.06 3.86
N ILE A 411 -12.39 7.57 5.09
CA ILE A 411 -11.36 7.32 6.12
C ILE A 411 -11.54 5.97 6.81
N ILE A 412 -12.78 5.57 7.13
CA ILE A 412 -13.05 4.31 7.87
C ILE A 412 -12.41 3.08 7.19
N PRO A 413 -12.56 2.85 5.87
CA PRO A 413 -11.91 1.73 5.21
C PRO A 413 -10.38 1.77 5.27
N TYR A 414 -9.77 2.96 5.25
CA TYR A 414 -8.32 3.10 5.40
C TYR A 414 -7.87 2.75 6.82
N LEU A 415 -8.62 3.14 7.84
CA LEU A 415 -8.36 2.74 9.23
C LEU A 415 -8.51 1.22 9.40
N GLU A 416 -9.57 0.61 8.90
CA GLU A 416 -9.78 -0.84 8.99
C GLU A 416 -8.68 -1.62 8.27
N LYS A 417 -8.31 -1.21 7.06
CA LYS A 417 -7.21 -1.82 6.31
C LYS A 417 -5.88 -1.65 7.03
N GLY A 418 -5.59 -0.45 7.53
CA GLY A 418 -4.35 -0.15 8.27
C GLY A 418 -4.24 -0.98 9.56
N TYR A 419 -5.34 -1.12 10.30
CA TYR A 419 -5.41 -1.98 11.49
C TYR A 419 -5.14 -3.45 11.14
N GLN A 420 -5.82 -4.00 10.14
CA GLN A 420 -5.61 -5.38 9.70
C GLN A 420 -4.19 -5.63 9.21
N GLN A 421 -3.62 -4.69 8.48
CA GLN A 421 -2.24 -4.76 8.02
C GLN A 421 -1.25 -4.70 9.18
N GLU A 422 -1.50 -3.88 10.20
CA GLU A 422 -0.62 -3.76 11.37
C GLU A 422 -0.57 -5.06 12.19
N LEU A 423 -1.70 -5.77 12.28
CA LEU A 423 -1.76 -7.08 12.95
C LEU A 423 -0.86 -8.13 12.30
N THR A 424 -0.47 -7.97 11.02
CA THR A 424 0.48 -8.89 10.37
C THR A 424 1.91 -8.78 10.92
N TYR A 425 2.23 -7.69 11.62
CA TYR A 425 3.52 -7.44 12.25
C TYR A 425 3.55 -7.78 13.75
N LYS A 426 2.44 -8.32 14.28
CA LYS A 426 2.30 -8.77 15.66
C LYS A 426 2.97 -10.14 15.88
N HIS A 427 3.72 -10.26 16.97
CA HIS A 427 4.31 -11.49 17.48
C HIS A 427 3.31 -12.29 18.34
N GLU A 428 3.63 -13.57 18.60
CA GLU A 428 2.82 -14.44 19.45
C GLU A 428 2.75 -13.96 20.91
N ASP A 429 3.78 -13.25 21.38
CA ASP A 429 3.89 -12.70 22.74
C ASP A 429 3.15 -11.38 22.95
N GLY A 430 2.49 -10.84 21.91
CA GLY A 430 1.76 -9.57 21.96
C GLY A 430 2.55 -8.35 21.47
N SER A 431 3.85 -8.49 21.21
CA SER A 431 4.70 -7.39 20.75
C SER A 431 4.59 -7.13 19.24
N PHE A 432 5.11 -6.00 18.77
CA PHE A 432 5.14 -5.61 17.36
C PHE A 432 6.57 -5.32 16.91
N SER A 433 6.89 -5.63 15.65
CA SER A 433 8.21 -5.40 15.04
C SER A 433 8.08 -4.89 13.60
N ALA A 434 9.16 -4.37 13.01
CA ALA A 434 9.11 -3.82 11.65
C ALA A 434 8.72 -4.87 10.61
N PHE A 435 9.15 -6.12 10.77
CA PHE A 435 8.92 -7.20 9.80
C PHE A 435 8.19 -8.42 10.38
N GLY A 436 7.49 -8.26 11.50
CA GLY A 436 6.74 -9.32 12.18
C GLY A 436 7.64 -10.47 12.62
N ASN A 437 7.17 -11.71 12.45
CA ASN A 437 7.92 -12.93 12.81
C ASN A 437 9.22 -13.14 12.00
N THR A 438 9.53 -12.29 11.02
CA THR A 438 10.85 -12.28 10.35
C THR A 438 11.93 -11.72 11.27
N ASP A 439 11.55 -10.82 12.18
CA ASP A 439 12.44 -10.31 13.22
C ASP A 439 12.45 -11.28 14.42
N PRO A 440 13.58 -11.45 15.12
CA PRO A 440 13.68 -12.40 16.22
C PRO A 440 12.89 -11.99 17.47
N SER A 441 12.55 -10.70 17.61
CA SER A 441 11.84 -10.15 18.76
C SER A 441 11.09 -8.87 18.39
N GLY A 442 10.05 -8.55 19.18
CA GLY A 442 9.35 -7.26 19.11
C GLY A 442 10.23 -6.06 19.48
N SER A 443 9.88 -4.90 18.95
CA SER A 443 10.47 -3.61 19.31
C SER A 443 9.66 -2.95 20.42
N THR A 444 10.36 -2.47 21.46
CA THR A 444 9.78 -1.68 22.56
C THR A 444 9.13 -0.41 22.03
N TRP A 445 9.84 0.32 21.17
CA TRP A 445 9.34 1.54 20.58
C TRP A 445 8.09 1.32 19.71
N LEU A 446 8.14 0.37 18.77
CA LEU A 446 7.00 0.14 17.86
C LEU A 446 5.79 -0.40 18.61
N THR A 447 5.99 -1.30 19.58
CA THR A 447 4.90 -1.83 20.41
C THR A 447 4.21 -0.72 21.20
N ALA A 448 4.98 0.23 21.75
CA ALA A 448 4.42 1.40 22.43
C ALA A 448 3.64 2.31 21.47
N PHE A 449 4.17 2.53 20.26
CA PHE A 449 3.51 3.34 19.23
C PHE A 449 2.17 2.71 18.80
N VAL A 450 2.16 1.41 18.50
CA VAL A 450 0.96 0.67 18.10
C VAL A 450 -0.07 0.66 19.22
N ALA A 451 0.31 0.36 20.46
CA ALA A 451 -0.60 0.34 21.61
C ALA A 451 -1.26 1.71 21.87
N LYS A 452 -0.48 2.79 21.70
CA LYS A 452 -0.98 4.17 21.78
C LYS A 452 -1.99 4.45 20.66
N SER A 453 -1.62 4.19 19.41
CA SER A 453 -2.45 4.51 18.25
C SER A 453 -3.72 3.66 18.15
N PHE A 454 -3.67 2.37 18.50
CA PHE A 454 -4.86 1.50 18.54
C PHE A 454 -5.90 2.00 19.54
N ARG A 455 -5.44 2.53 20.67
CA ARG A 455 -6.34 3.15 21.66
C ARG A 455 -7.01 4.42 21.12
N GLN A 456 -6.28 5.24 20.38
CA GLN A 456 -6.79 6.45 19.74
C GLN A 456 -7.76 6.10 18.59
N ALA A 457 -7.58 4.97 17.91
CA ALA A 457 -8.47 4.49 16.84
C ALA A 457 -9.78 3.84 17.34
N ALA A 458 -9.78 3.26 18.54
CA ALA A 458 -10.91 2.53 19.12
C ALA A 458 -12.27 3.28 19.16
N PRO A 459 -12.33 4.63 19.26
CA PRO A 459 -13.60 5.37 19.15
C PRO A 459 -14.21 5.39 17.75
N PHE A 460 -13.45 5.04 16.71
CA PHE A 460 -13.86 5.17 15.30
C PHE A 460 -14.02 3.83 14.58
N ILE A 461 -13.21 2.83 14.94
CA ILE A 461 -13.25 1.48 14.35
C ILE A 461 -13.27 0.41 15.45
N ALA A 462 -13.69 -0.80 15.11
CA ALA A 462 -13.66 -1.94 16.02
C ALA A 462 -12.22 -2.42 16.24
N VAL A 463 -11.65 -2.10 17.40
CA VAL A 463 -10.31 -2.55 17.84
C VAL A 463 -10.46 -3.52 19.00
N GLU A 464 -9.82 -4.69 18.89
CA GLU A 464 -9.84 -5.68 19.96
C GLU A 464 -9.01 -5.21 21.17
N GLU A 465 -9.67 -4.98 22.31
CA GLU A 465 -9.02 -4.52 23.55
C GLU A 465 -7.91 -5.46 24.03
N LYS A 466 -8.07 -6.76 23.77
CA LYS A 466 -7.08 -7.79 24.11
C LYS A 466 -5.73 -7.52 23.44
N VAL A 467 -5.71 -7.04 22.19
CA VAL A 467 -4.46 -6.74 21.47
C VAL A 467 -3.71 -5.60 22.13
N ILE A 468 -4.42 -4.56 22.57
CA ILE A 468 -3.82 -3.42 23.29
C ILE A 468 -3.30 -3.89 24.66
N MET A 469 -4.07 -4.72 25.36
CA MET A 469 -3.69 -5.24 26.67
C MET A 469 -2.42 -6.09 26.61
N GLU A 470 -2.33 -7.02 25.65
CA GLU A 470 -1.16 -7.88 25.44
C GLU A 470 0.10 -7.06 25.13
N ALA A 471 -0.02 -6.03 24.27
CA ALA A 471 1.08 -5.13 23.97
C ALA A 471 1.57 -4.34 25.21
N LEU A 472 0.65 -3.81 26.02
CA LEU A 472 0.99 -3.09 27.26
C LEU A 472 1.56 -4.01 28.33
N GLU A 473 1.08 -5.25 28.43
CA GLU A 473 1.58 -6.26 29.36
C GLU A 473 3.00 -6.68 28.99
N TRP A 474 3.26 -6.91 27.70
CA TRP A 474 4.61 -7.17 27.21
C TRP A 474 5.57 -6.02 27.52
N LEU A 475 5.17 -4.77 27.26
CA LEU A 475 5.96 -3.58 27.61
C LEU A 475 6.25 -3.51 29.11
N ALA A 476 5.26 -3.78 29.96
CA ALA A 476 5.42 -3.80 31.41
C ALA A 476 6.46 -4.86 31.87
N ASN A 477 6.52 -6.00 31.20
CA ASN A 477 7.48 -7.06 31.47
C ASN A 477 8.92 -6.72 31.00
N VAL A 478 9.05 -5.87 29.99
CA VAL A 478 10.35 -5.38 29.48
C VAL A 478 10.97 -4.32 30.39
N GLN A 479 10.18 -3.64 31.24
CA GLN A 479 10.68 -2.58 32.12
C GLN A 479 11.74 -3.08 33.11
N LEU A 480 12.89 -2.38 33.16
CA LEU A 480 13.96 -2.68 34.12
C LEU A 480 13.59 -2.25 35.55
N PRO A 481 14.20 -2.84 36.60
CA PRO A 481 13.91 -2.49 37.99
C PRO A 481 14.15 -1.02 38.36
N ASN A 482 15.05 -0.33 37.64
CA ASN A 482 15.32 1.09 37.79
C ASN A 482 14.23 2.00 37.18
N GLY A 483 13.24 1.43 36.47
CA GLY A 483 12.14 2.15 35.82
C GLY A 483 12.34 2.47 34.34
N SER A 484 13.55 2.23 33.79
CA SER A 484 13.84 2.49 32.38
C SER A 484 13.32 1.38 31.45
N PHE A 485 12.99 1.75 30.22
CA PHE A 485 12.65 0.79 29.16
C PHE A 485 13.84 0.65 28.20
N PRO A 486 14.44 -0.55 28.08
CA PRO A 486 15.43 -0.84 27.05
C PRO A 486 14.74 -1.17 25.72
N GLU A 487 15.45 -0.94 24.62
CA GLU A 487 15.04 -1.46 23.31
C GLU A 487 15.48 -2.93 23.19
N VAL A 488 14.53 -3.82 22.89
CA VAL A 488 14.74 -5.27 22.80
C VAL A 488 14.86 -5.72 21.34
N GLY A 489 14.11 -5.08 20.44
CA GLY A 489 14.09 -5.41 19.01
C GLY A 489 15.06 -4.57 18.18
N THR A 490 15.16 -4.92 16.89
CA THR A 490 15.81 -4.07 15.90
C THR A 490 14.89 -2.92 15.56
N VAL A 491 15.36 -1.68 15.77
CA VAL A 491 14.62 -0.46 15.42
C VAL A 491 15.24 0.17 14.19
N SER A 492 14.38 0.41 13.21
CA SER A 492 14.76 0.98 11.91
C SER A 492 15.26 2.43 12.02
N HIS A 493 14.83 3.23 12.99
CA HIS A 493 15.16 4.66 13.11
C HIS A 493 16.17 4.97 14.23
N GLN A 494 17.48 4.95 13.98
CA GLN A 494 18.51 5.31 14.99
C GLN A 494 18.54 6.81 15.35
N ASP A 495 18.09 7.72 14.46
CA ASP A 495 18.04 9.14 14.81
C ASP A 495 16.88 9.48 15.79
N MET A 496 15.78 8.72 15.80
CA MET A 496 14.82 8.65 16.90
C MET A 496 15.40 7.95 18.11
N GLN A 497 16.43 7.11 17.93
CA GLN A 497 17.27 6.64 19.04
C GLN A 497 18.28 7.68 19.54
N GLY A 498 18.28 8.93 19.03
CA GLY A 498 19.08 10.04 19.53
C GLY A 498 18.84 10.26 21.03
N GLY A 499 19.63 9.57 21.85
CA GLY A 499 19.34 9.42 23.29
C GLY A 499 18.07 8.63 23.64
N ALA A 500 17.29 8.11 22.69
CA ALA A 500 16.02 7.42 22.92
C ALA A 500 15.99 5.91 22.62
N ALA A 501 17.10 5.24 22.26
CA ALA A 501 17.21 3.78 22.49
C ALA A 501 18.14 3.43 23.66
N LYS A 502 18.62 4.45 24.38
CA LYS A 502 19.35 4.29 25.63
C LYS A 502 18.89 5.34 26.62
N GLY A 503 18.33 4.89 27.73
CA GLY A 503 18.04 5.76 28.87
C GLY A 503 16.70 6.48 28.76
N LEU A 504 16.73 7.79 28.57
CA LEU A 504 15.66 8.67 29.03
C LEU A 504 14.52 8.85 28.03
N ALA A 505 14.83 9.07 26.75
CA ALA A 505 13.81 9.40 25.77
C ALA A 505 12.93 8.20 25.35
N LEU A 506 13.47 6.96 25.32
CA LEU A 506 12.64 5.75 25.15
C LEU A 506 11.63 5.64 26.26
N THR A 507 12.12 5.82 27.49
CA THR A 507 11.33 5.71 28.71
C THR A 507 10.23 6.76 28.75
N ALA A 508 10.52 7.99 28.30
CA ALA A 508 9.52 9.04 28.16
C ALA A 508 8.49 8.71 27.08
N TYR A 509 8.92 8.20 25.92
CA TYR A 509 8.02 7.81 24.84
C TYR A 509 7.09 6.65 25.25
N THR A 510 7.63 5.57 25.81
CA THR A 510 6.83 4.42 26.28
C THR A 510 5.89 4.81 27.41
N LEU A 511 6.31 5.72 28.30
CA LEU A 511 5.44 6.31 29.32
C LEU A 511 4.23 7.02 28.69
N THR A 512 4.39 7.74 27.58
CA THR A 512 3.23 8.37 26.90
C THR A 512 2.21 7.34 26.44
N ALA A 513 2.62 6.15 25.99
CA ALA A 513 1.70 5.09 25.58
C ALA A 513 0.83 4.60 26.75
N PHE A 514 1.39 4.46 27.97
CA PHE A 514 0.61 4.11 29.17
C PHE A 514 -0.32 5.24 29.64
N LEU A 515 0.12 6.50 29.52
CA LEU A 515 -0.65 7.67 29.95
C LEU A 515 -1.84 7.96 29.02
N GLU A 516 -1.66 7.80 27.71
CA GLU A 516 -2.75 8.00 26.74
C GLU A 516 -3.76 6.83 26.76
N ASN A 517 -3.35 5.66 27.25
CA ASN A 517 -4.21 4.50 27.50
C ASN A 517 -5.01 4.64 28.81
N THR A 518 -5.86 5.65 28.89
CA THR A 518 -6.65 6.04 30.10
C THR A 518 -7.42 4.90 30.77
N ARG A 519 -7.81 3.86 30.01
CA ARG A 519 -8.56 2.69 30.52
C ARG A 519 -7.69 1.72 31.33
N PHE A 520 -6.41 1.60 30.98
CA PHE A 520 -5.47 0.66 31.58
C PHE A 520 -4.45 1.34 32.51
N THR A 521 -4.46 2.68 32.59
CA THR A 521 -3.56 3.46 33.45
C THR A 521 -3.60 3.02 34.92
N SER A 522 -4.76 2.63 35.45
CA SER A 522 -4.90 2.16 36.83
C SER A 522 -4.21 0.82 37.09
N GLN A 523 -4.24 -0.09 36.12
CA GLN A 523 -3.61 -1.42 36.19
C GLN A 523 -2.09 -1.33 36.18
N TYR A 524 -1.52 -0.40 35.40
CA TYR A 524 -0.08 -0.23 35.23
C TYR A 524 0.51 0.92 36.06
N ARG A 525 -0.16 1.35 37.14
CA ARG A 525 0.27 2.50 37.96
C ARG A 525 1.70 2.36 38.51
N ASN A 526 2.11 1.16 38.88
CA ASN A 526 3.47 0.90 39.37
C ASN A 526 4.52 1.12 38.26
N VAL A 527 4.24 0.64 37.05
CA VAL A 527 5.10 0.80 35.86
C VAL A 527 5.27 2.28 35.53
N ILE A 528 4.15 3.03 35.54
CA ILE A 528 4.10 4.48 35.29
C ILE A 528 4.94 5.24 36.32
N ASN A 529 4.74 4.98 37.62
CA ASN A 529 5.47 5.69 38.67
C ASN A 529 6.97 5.46 38.59
N LYS A 530 7.41 4.21 38.35
CA LYS A 530 8.83 3.88 38.17
C LYS A 530 9.45 4.61 36.98
N ALA A 531 8.73 4.71 35.87
CA ALA A 531 9.19 5.43 34.68
C ALA A 531 9.31 6.94 34.95
N ILE A 532 8.34 7.55 35.63
CA ILE A 532 8.39 8.96 36.04
C ILE A 532 9.58 9.22 36.97
N ASP A 533 9.78 8.37 37.98
CA ASP A 533 10.91 8.49 38.91
C ASP A 533 12.26 8.41 38.18
N PHE A 534 12.38 7.52 37.19
CA PHE A 534 13.57 7.41 36.35
C PHE A 534 13.79 8.69 35.53
N ILE A 535 12.73 9.25 34.93
CA ILE A 535 12.81 10.50 34.15
C ILE A 535 13.26 11.68 35.02
N VAL A 536 12.65 11.85 36.18
CA VAL A 536 12.94 12.98 37.09
C VAL A 536 14.38 12.92 37.62
N ARG A 537 14.90 11.73 37.96
CA ARG A 537 16.27 11.57 38.48
C ARG A 537 17.36 11.92 37.48
N ASN A 538 17.08 11.78 36.18
CA ASN A 538 18.07 12.00 35.12
C ASN A 538 17.76 13.26 34.29
N LEU A 539 16.85 14.12 34.77
CA LEU A 539 16.51 15.38 34.09
C LEU A 539 17.63 16.42 34.27
N ASP A 540 18.30 16.41 35.42
CA ASP A 540 19.38 17.33 35.75
C ASP A 540 20.64 17.00 34.94
N GLY A 541 21.11 17.95 34.14
CA GLY A 541 22.30 17.79 33.29
C GLY A 541 22.02 17.20 31.90
N LEU A 542 20.76 17.10 31.48
CA LEU A 542 20.40 16.59 30.15
C LEU A 542 20.76 17.60 29.04
N GLU A 543 21.78 17.28 28.24
CA GLU A 543 22.25 18.15 27.16
C GLU A 543 21.47 18.00 25.85
N ASP A 544 20.94 16.80 25.57
CA ASP A 544 20.26 16.50 24.31
C ASP A 544 18.88 17.20 24.21
N PRO A 545 18.68 18.14 23.25
CA PRO A 545 17.41 18.85 23.09
C PRO A 545 16.24 17.92 22.76
N TYR A 546 16.49 16.83 22.03
CA TYR A 546 15.45 15.88 21.64
C TYR A 546 14.88 15.15 22.87
N ALA A 547 15.77 14.59 23.71
CA ALA A 547 15.35 13.96 24.95
C ALA A 547 14.63 14.92 25.91
N VAL A 548 15.07 16.20 26.00
CA VAL A 548 14.38 17.22 26.80
C VAL A 548 12.95 17.44 26.31
N ALA A 549 12.72 17.55 25.00
CA ALA A 549 11.40 17.80 24.43
C ALA A 549 10.39 16.67 24.80
N ILE A 550 10.76 15.41 24.59
CA ILE A 550 9.89 14.26 24.87
C ILE A 550 9.67 14.08 26.38
N CYS A 551 10.73 14.22 27.20
CA CYS A 551 10.60 14.12 28.66
C CYS A 551 9.67 15.22 29.21
N THR A 552 9.79 16.44 28.70
CA THR A 552 8.92 17.56 29.09
C THR A 552 7.47 17.27 28.72
N TYR A 553 7.22 16.76 27.52
CA TYR A 553 5.88 16.37 27.09
C TYR A 553 5.31 15.26 27.99
N ALA A 554 6.05 14.17 28.23
CA ALA A 554 5.62 13.06 29.06
C ALA A 554 5.32 13.49 30.51
N LEU A 555 6.17 14.31 31.13
CA LEU A 555 5.95 14.84 32.48
C LEU A 555 4.76 15.79 32.56
N THR A 556 4.53 16.58 31.50
CA THR A 556 3.37 17.49 31.41
C THR A 556 2.08 16.70 31.24
N LEU A 557 2.10 15.63 30.43
CA LEU A 557 0.98 14.70 30.28
C LEU A 557 0.66 13.96 31.60
N ALA A 558 1.68 13.55 32.34
CA ALA A 558 1.55 12.95 33.67
C ALA A 558 1.13 13.93 34.77
N GLN A 559 1.06 15.24 34.47
CA GLN A 559 0.79 16.32 35.43
C GLN A 559 1.75 16.33 36.64
N HIS A 560 3.01 15.95 36.42
CA HIS A 560 4.02 15.90 37.48
C HIS A 560 4.58 17.30 37.79
N PRO A 561 4.87 17.67 39.06
CA PRO A 561 5.43 18.98 39.43
C PRO A 561 6.75 19.32 38.73
N SER A 562 7.61 18.33 38.48
CA SER A 562 8.88 18.51 37.75
C SER A 562 8.69 18.93 36.29
N SER A 563 7.47 18.88 35.75
CA SER A 563 7.18 19.40 34.39
C SER A 563 7.54 20.88 34.23
N ARG A 564 7.49 21.68 35.32
CA ARG A 564 7.90 23.09 35.28
C ARG A 564 9.41 23.23 35.06
N MET A 565 10.19 22.40 35.73
CA MET A 565 11.65 22.39 35.58
C MET A 565 12.05 21.91 34.18
N ALA A 566 11.44 20.82 33.70
CA ALA A 566 11.66 20.29 32.36
C ALA A 566 11.31 21.34 31.28
N PHE A 567 10.20 22.06 31.46
CA PHE A 567 9.78 23.11 30.53
C PHE A 567 10.78 24.28 30.47
N ASN A 568 11.33 24.71 31.61
CA ASN A 568 12.35 25.75 31.61
C ASN A 568 13.65 25.30 30.89
N LEU A 569 14.03 24.02 31.03
CA LEU A 569 15.17 23.45 30.29
C LEU A 569 14.90 23.38 28.80
N LEU A 570 13.68 23.05 28.40
CA LEU A 570 13.26 23.08 27.00
C LEU A 570 13.37 24.50 26.44
N GLU A 571 12.80 25.49 27.13
CA GLU A 571 12.85 26.89 26.71
C GLU A 571 14.28 27.43 26.54
N ALA A 572 15.21 27.02 27.40
CA ALA A 572 16.61 27.41 27.30
C ALA A 572 17.31 26.89 26.01
N LYS A 573 16.73 25.89 25.33
CA LYS A 573 17.26 25.29 24.09
C LYS A 573 16.52 25.75 22.84
N ALA A 574 15.55 26.65 22.96
CA ALA A 574 14.77 27.13 21.83
C ALA A 574 15.57 28.12 20.96
N GLU A 575 15.45 27.97 19.64
CA GLU A 575 15.91 28.95 18.65
C GLU A 575 14.74 29.84 18.27
N SER A 576 14.97 31.15 18.16
CA SER A 576 13.91 32.12 17.86
C SER A 576 14.42 33.18 16.87
N THR A 577 13.67 33.40 15.80
CA THR A 577 13.85 34.53 14.87
C THR A 577 12.51 35.22 14.74
N ASP A 578 12.40 36.49 15.16
CA ASP A 578 11.23 37.39 15.23
C ASP A 578 9.81 36.77 15.15
N ASP A 579 9.44 36.05 14.09
CA ASP A 579 8.12 35.41 13.87
C ASP A 579 8.07 33.86 13.98
N MET A 580 9.19 33.18 14.22
CA MET A 580 9.31 31.71 14.25
C MET A 580 10.11 31.23 15.46
N LYS A 581 9.72 30.06 16.00
CA LYS A 581 10.41 29.40 17.10
C LYS A 581 10.52 27.91 16.82
N TRP A 582 11.70 27.32 16.98
CA TRP A 582 11.93 25.90 16.72
C TRP A 582 13.07 25.35 17.56
N PHE A 583 13.24 24.04 17.48
CA PHE A 583 14.29 23.31 18.16
C PHE A 583 15.07 22.55 17.10
N LYS A 584 16.40 22.53 17.24
CA LYS A 584 17.29 21.83 16.31
C LYS A 584 18.41 21.11 17.03
N ARG A 585 18.94 20.05 16.43
CA ARG A 585 20.20 19.45 16.90
C ARG A 585 21.40 20.35 16.55
N PRO A 586 22.45 20.39 17.39
CA PRO A 586 23.68 21.09 17.04
C PRO A 586 24.35 20.41 15.85
N VAL A 587 24.63 21.17 14.78
CA VAL A 587 25.27 20.66 13.56
C VAL A 587 26.80 20.81 13.67
N PRO A 588 27.59 19.73 13.49
CA PRO A 588 29.05 19.81 13.48
C PRO A 588 29.59 20.74 12.39
N ASP A 589 30.72 21.40 12.66
CA ASP A 589 31.35 22.30 11.68
C ASP A 589 31.72 21.61 10.36
N THR A 590 32.00 20.30 10.38
CA THR A 590 32.30 19.50 9.18
C THR A 590 31.08 19.28 8.30
N GLU A 591 29.88 19.34 8.87
CA GLU A 591 28.64 19.10 8.13
C GLU A 591 28.03 20.39 7.58
N LYS A 592 28.35 21.58 8.10
CA LYS A 592 27.80 22.87 7.62
C LYS A 592 27.92 23.15 6.11
N LEU A 593 28.83 22.47 5.40
CA LEU A 593 29.00 22.56 3.94
C LEU A 593 28.04 21.64 3.16
N ASN A 594 27.30 20.76 3.84
CA ASN A 594 26.33 19.86 3.24
C ASN A 594 25.11 20.66 2.74
N PRO A 595 24.84 20.67 1.42
CA PRO A 595 23.72 21.42 0.85
C PRO A 595 22.35 20.90 1.33
N PHE A 596 22.27 19.65 1.81
CA PHE A 596 21.04 19.05 2.31
C PHE A 596 20.69 19.46 3.75
N ILE A 597 21.55 20.20 4.46
CA ILE A 597 21.23 20.74 5.80
C ILE A 597 20.19 21.86 5.74
N LEU A 598 20.08 22.53 4.60
CA LEU A 598 19.08 23.57 4.38
C LEU A 598 17.69 22.97 4.11
N GLU A 599 17.58 21.65 3.95
CA GLU A 599 16.31 20.94 3.80
C GLU A 599 15.66 20.68 5.16
N PRO A 600 14.32 20.52 5.20
CA PRO A 600 13.62 20.11 6.41
C PRO A 600 14.18 18.81 7.00
N ASN A 601 14.73 18.89 8.21
CA ASN A 601 15.19 17.71 8.95
C ASN A 601 14.03 17.12 9.77
N SER A 602 13.76 15.82 9.57
CA SER A 602 12.67 15.12 10.26
C SER A 602 12.78 15.17 11.78
N VAL A 603 13.99 15.08 12.33
CA VAL A 603 14.20 15.10 13.79
C VAL A 603 13.85 16.46 14.37
N ASP A 604 14.26 17.55 13.70
CA ASP A 604 13.98 18.92 14.11
C ASP A 604 12.47 19.20 14.09
N VAL A 605 11.76 18.67 13.09
CA VAL A 605 10.30 18.70 13.00
C VAL A 605 9.65 17.96 14.17
N GLU A 606 10.11 16.75 14.47
CA GLU A 606 9.56 15.92 15.54
C GLU A 606 9.73 16.57 16.93
N MET A 607 10.95 17.01 17.27
CA MET A 607 11.20 17.67 18.57
C MET A 607 10.40 18.96 18.72
N THR A 608 10.27 19.73 17.64
CA THR A 608 9.52 20.99 17.63
C THR A 608 8.02 20.72 17.76
N ALA A 609 7.52 19.62 17.19
CA ALA A 609 6.14 19.18 17.36
C ALA A 609 5.84 18.71 18.80
N TYR A 610 6.75 18.00 19.47
CA TYR A 610 6.62 17.66 20.90
C TYR A 610 6.63 18.90 21.80
N ALA A 611 7.45 19.90 21.46
CA ALA A 611 7.42 21.19 22.13
C ALA A 611 6.05 21.86 21.96
N LEU A 612 5.51 21.92 20.73
CA LEU A 612 4.17 22.47 20.49
C LEU A 612 3.07 21.73 21.30
N LEU A 613 3.10 20.40 21.34
CA LEU A 613 2.18 19.62 22.17
C LEU A 613 2.28 19.96 23.66
N THR A 614 3.49 20.23 24.15
CA THR A 614 3.72 20.67 25.53
C THR A 614 3.12 22.05 25.80
N TYR A 615 3.29 22.99 24.87
CA TYR A 615 2.69 24.34 24.95
C TYR A 615 1.17 24.27 25.02
N LEU A 616 0.56 23.46 24.15
CA LEU A 616 -0.89 23.24 24.12
C LEU A 616 -1.40 22.62 25.43
N GLN A 617 -0.69 21.62 25.96
CA GLN A 617 -1.04 20.97 27.23
C GLN A 617 -0.96 21.94 28.42
N LYS A 618 -0.08 22.94 28.37
CA LYS A 618 0.03 24.02 29.36
C LYS A 618 -0.94 25.18 29.13
N GLY A 619 -1.70 25.18 28.04
CA GLY A 619 -2.63 26.25 27.68
C GLY A 619 -1.98 27.49 27.04
N LEU A 620 -0.72 27.40 26.61
CA LEU A 620 0.05 28.49 25.99
C LEU A 620 -0.19 28.54 24.47
N VAL A 621 -1.43 28.85 24.06
CA VAL A 621 -1.86 28.80 22.64
C VAL A 621 -1.18 29.87 21.78
N GLU A 622 -1.16 31.12 22.23
CA GLU A 622 -0.55 32.24 21.47
C GLU A 622 0.97 32.04 21.31
N ASP A 623 1.67 31.59 22.36
CA ASP A 623 3.11 31.31 22.31
C ASP A 623 3.45 30.08 21.45
N GLY A 624 2.46 29.25 21.12
CA GLY A 624 2.58 28.14 20.18
C GLY A 624 2.48 28.55 18.70
N LEU A 625 2.00 29.77 18.39
CA LEU A 625 1.85 30.22 17.00
C LEU A 625 3.19 30.37 16.24
N PRO A 626 4.28 30.91 16.84
CA PRO A 626 5.59 30.94 16.18
C PRO A 626 6.14 29.53 15.88
N ILE A 627 5.81 28.54 16.73
CA ILE A 627 6.19 27.15 16.52
C ILE A 627 5.41 26.55 15.34
N MET A 628 4.11 26.82 15.28
CA MET A 628 3.27 26.42 14.14
C MET A 628 3.75 27.03 12.82
N ARG A 629 4.12 28.32 12.80
CA ARG A 629 4.63 29.00 11.60
C ARG A 629 5.85 28.27 11.04
N TRP A 630 6.78 27.89 11.91
CA TRP A 630 7.94 27.12 11.51
C TRP A 630 7.53 25.72 11.01
N LEU A 631 6.70 24.96 11.73
CA LEU A 631 6.24 23.64 11.28
C LEU A 631 5.53 23.68 9.92
N VAL A 632 4.65 24.66 9.69
CA VAL A 632 3.98 24.83 8.39
C VAL A 632 4.99 25.07 7.27
N SER A 633 6.06 25.84 7.52
CA SER A 633 7.12 26.07 6.53
C SER A 633 7.89 24.81 6.13
N GLN A 634 7.92 23.80 7.00
CA GLN A 634 8.59 22.51 6.76
C GLN A 634 7.66 21.47 6.09
N GLN A 635 6.37 21.78 5.91
CA GLN A 635 5.40 20.86 5.33
C GLN A 635 5.68 20.62 3.84
N ASN A 636 5.50 19.39 3.38
CA ASN A 636 5.58 19.04 1.97
C ASN A 636 4.30 19.47 1.21
N ALA A 637 4.32 19.41 -0.13
CA ALA A 637 3.20 19.84 -0.97
C ALA A 637 1.91 19.01 -0.81
N GLU A 638 2.02 17.81 -0.23
CA GLU A 638 0.88 16.92 0.01
C GLU A 638 0.31 17.05 1.43
N GLY A 639 0.90 17.91 2.28
CA GLY A 639 0.45 18.11 3.66
C GLY A 639 1.10 17.20 4.70
N GLY A 640 2.04 16.34 4.30
CA GLY A 640 2.91 15.58 5.22
C GLY A 640 4.26 16.27 5.45
N PHE A 641 5.20 15.56 6.06
CA PHE A 641 6.59 16.01 6.27
C PHE A 641 7.57 15.07 5.55
N ALA A 642 8.84 15.04 5.97
CA ALA A 642 9.88 14.30 5.28
C ALA A 642 9.88 12.80 5.61
N SER A 643 9.43 12.40 6.81
CA SER A 643 9.48 11.02 7.30
C SER A 643 8.13 10.55 7.89
N THR A 644 8.12 9.39 8.56
CA THR A 644 6.94 8.81 9.20
C THR A 644 6.57 9.52 10.50
N GLN A 645 7.53 9.60 11.42
CA GLN A 645 7.29 10.03 12.81
C GLN A 645 7.15 11.54 12.94
N ASP A 646 7.96 12.30 12.22
CA ASP A 646 7.80 13.75 12.08
C ASP A 646 6.41 14.10 11.56
N THR A 647 5.90 13.38 10.55
CA THR A 647 4.57 13.59 10.00
C THR A 647 3.49 13.30 11.03
N VAL A 648 3.55 12.17 11.72
CA VAL A 648 2.54 11.79 12.72
C VAL A 648 2.50 12.78 13.89
N VAL A 649 3.66 13.12 14.46
CA VAL A 649 3.73 14.00 15.63
C VAL A 649 3.41 15.44 15.25
N ALA A 650 3.96 15.94 14.13
CA ALA A 650 3.67 17.30 13.66
C ALA A 650 2.21 17.48 13.24
N MET A 651 1.62 16.52 12.51
CA MET A 651 0.19 16.58 12.20
C MET A 651 -0.67 16.54 13.46
N THR A 652 -0.32 15.74 14.46
CA THR A 652 -1.04 15.71 15.75
C THR A 652 -0.95 17.07 16.45
N ALA A 653 0.24 17.68 16.48
CA ALA A 653 0.47 18.98 17.11
C ALA A 653 -0.28 20.10 16.38
N LEU A 654 -0.20 20.13 15.04
CA LEU A 654 -0.91 21.08 14.20
C LEU A 654 -2.43 20.92 14.33
N ALA A 655 -2.95 19.70 14.35
CA ALA A 655 -4.38 19.44 14.54
C ALA A 655 -4.87 19.94 15.89
N LYS A 656 -4.17 19.63 16.99
CA LYS A 656 -4.55 20.09 18.33
C LYS A 656 -4.50 21.61 18.50
N LEU A 657 -3.55 22.28 17.84
CA LEU A 657 -3.52 23.74 17.79
C LEU A 657 -4.65 24.28 16.91
N ALA A 658 -4.86 23.69 15.74
CA ALA A 658 -5.92 24.06 14.80
C ALA A 658 -7.30 24.04 15.50
N GLU A 659 -7.60 23.00 16.29
CA GLU A 659 -8.82 22.92 17.12
C GLU A 659 -9.06 24.15 18.01
N LYS A 660 -7.99 24.85 18.43
CA LYS A 660 -8.08 26.05 19.28
C LYS A 660 -8.17 27.34 18.50
N ILE A 661 -7.70 27.37 17.25
CA ILE A 661 -7.61 28.60 16.43
C ILE A 661 -8.62 28.68 15.30
N VAL A 662 -9.32 27.57 14.98
CA VAL A 662 -10.28 27.48 13.87
C VAL A 662 -11.25 28.66 13.84
N ASP A 663 -11.35 29.29 12.68
CA ASP A 663 -12.28 30.39 12.39
C ASP A 663 -13.00 30.12 11.06
N VAL A 664 -14.20 29.54 11.17
CA VAL A 664 -15.04 29.13 10.04
C VAL A 664 -15.63 30.33 9.28
N ASN A 665 -15.55 31.54 9.83
CA ASN A 665 -16.04 32.77 9.19
C ASN A 665 -14.94 33.53 8.44
N SER A 666 -13.79 32.89 8.20
CA SER A 666 -12.69 33.46 7.43
C SER A 666 -13.17 33.91 6.03
N ASN A 667 -12.87 35.16 5.68
CA ASN A 667 -13.13 35.76 4.38
C ASN A 667 -11.86 36.46 3.90
N LEU A 668 -11.14 35.81 2.99
CA LEU A 668 -9.79 36.15 2.60
C LEU A 668 -9.67 36.13 1.08
N THR A 669 -9.00 37.13 0.52
CA THR A 669 -8.58 37.13 -0.89
C THR A 669 -7.07 37.06 -0.94
N ILE A 670 -6.54 36.00 -1.51
CA ILE A 670 -5.09 35.77 -1.66
C ILE A 670 -4.74 35.94 -3.13
N THR A 671 -3.84 36.87 -3.42
CA THR A 671 -3.38 37.19 -4.75
C THR A 671 -1.93 36.76 -4.90
N PHE A 672 -1.66 35.89 -5.87
CA PHE A 672 -0.32 35.51 -6.29
C PHE A 672 0.07 36.34 -7.50
N SER A 673 1.05 37.23 -7.33
CA SER A 673 1.64 38.02 -8.42
C SER A 673 3.00 37.48 -8.80
N TYR A 674 3.26 37.42 -10.11
CA TYR A 674 4.55 36.99 -10.64
C TYR A 674 4.86 37.73 -11.95
N PRO A 675 6.15 37.92 -12.29
CA PRO A 675 6.53 38.80 -13.41
C PRO A 675 6.01 38.31 -14.76
N GLY A 676 5.29 39.19 -15.48
CA GLY A 676 4.91 38.96 -16.88
C GLY A 676 3.63 38.13 -17.11
N GLU A 677 2.88 37.79 -16.07
CA GLU A 677 1.57 37.12 -16.17
C GLU A 677 0.51 37.84 -15.32
N ARG A 678 -0.76 37.48 -15.53
CA ARG A 678 -1.88 38.04 -14.75
C ARG A 678 -1.84 37.43 -13.34
N PRO A 679 -2.07 38.24 -12.28
CA PRO A 679 -2.16 37.73 -10.93
C PRO A 679 -3.28 36.69 -10.80
N VAL A 680 -3.02 35.65 -10.03
CA VAL A 680 -4.01 34.62 -9.70
C VAL A 680 -4.65 35.01 -8.37
N MET A 681 -5.96 35.23 -8.38
CA MET A 681 -6.74 35.57 -7.19
C MET A 681 -7.52 34.35 -6.72
N LEU A 682 -7.33 33.98 -5.45
CA LEU A 682 -8.05 32.92 -4.78
C LEU A 682 -8.88 33.52 -3.64
N ASP A 683 -10.20 33.46 -3.80
CA ASP A 683 -11.15 33.91 -2.77
C ASP A 683 -11.54 32.74 -1.88
N ILE A 684 -11.32 32.89 -0.57
CA ILE A 684 -11.67 31.92 0.45
C ILE A 684 -12.79 32.48 1.31
N ASN A 685 -13.86 31.70 1.45
CA ASN A 685 -15.08 31.97 2.19
C ASN A 685 -15.52 30.70 2.93
N ARG A 686 -16.64 30.80 3.66
CA ARG A 686 -17.21 29.69 4.44
C ARG A 686 -17.51 28.42 3.62
N GLY A 687 -17.87 28.55 2.35
CA GLY A 687 -18.22 27.43 1.48
C GLY A 687 -17.00 26.62 1.00
N ASN A 688 -15.84 27.25 0.85
CA ASN A 688 -14.61 26.64 0.35
C ASN A 688 -13.45 26.64 1.37
N TYR A 689 -13.74 26.89 2.65
CA TYR A 689 -12.78 26.94 3.77
C TYR A 689 -11.75 25.79 3.79
N MET A 690 -12.21 24.55 3.53
CA MET A 690 -11.37 23.33 3.53
C MET A 690 -10.91 22.87 2.14
N VAL A 691 -11.29 23.58 1.09
CA VAL A 691 -10.98 23.17 -0.29
C VAL A 691 -9.61 23.74 -0.66
N LEU A 692 -8.64 22.86 -0.86
CA LEU A 692 -7.33 23.26 -1.37
C LEU A 692 -7.47 23.60 -2.86
N VAL A 693 -7.39 24.89 -3.19
CA VAL A 693 -7.41 25.34 -4.59
C VAL A 693 -5.97 25.39 -5.10
N LYS A 694 -5.67 24.56 -6.11
CA LYS A 694 -4.36 24.54 -6.78
C LYS A 694 -4.46 25.22 -8.15
N HIS A 695 -3.43 25.98 -8.51
CA HIS A 695 -3.29 26.57 -9.83
C HIS A 695 -1.87 26.34 -10.36
N GLU A 696 -1.77 25.77 -11.56
CA GLU A 696 -0.49 25.53 -12.22
C GLU A 696 -0.03 26.76 -13.00
N VAL A 697 1.19 27.20 -12.74
CA VAL A 697 1.80 28.37 -13.39
C VAL A 697 2.40 27.95 -14.72
N ARG A 698 2.03 28.64 -15.81
CA ARG A 698 2.38 28.23 -17.19
C ARG A 698 3.80 28.56 -17.62
N ARG A 699 4.43 29.54 -16.97
CA ARG A 699 5.79 29.99 -17.28
C ARG A 699 6.73 29.82 -16.11
N ASN A 700 8.00 29.63 -16.44
CA ASN A 700 9.07 29.58 -15.46
C ASN A 700 9.24 30.98 -14.84
N VAL A 701 8.99 31.05 -13.54
CA VAL A 701 9.14 32.26 -12.72
C VAL A 701 10.18 32.00 -11.66
N ASN A 702 10.91 33.05 -11.26
CA ASN A 702 11.96 32.94 -10.23
C ASN A 702 11.49 33.41 -8.86
N SER A 703 10.37 34.14 -8.80
CA SER A 703 9.81 34.67 -7.57
C SER A 703 8.29 34.79 -7.67
N VAL A 704 7.62 34.55 -6.55
CA VAL A 704 6.16 34.69 -6.40
C VAL A 704 5.89 35.61 -5.22
N GLU A 705 5.20 36.71 -5.48
CA GLU A 705 4.72 37.63 -4.46
C GLU A 705 3.31 37.21 -4.03
N ILE A 706 3.09 37.16 -2.72
CA ILE A 706 1.84 36.74 -2.11
C ILE A 706 1.28 37.92 -1.33
N ASN A 707 0.11 38.41 -1.77
CA ASN A 707 -0.61 39.49 -1.13
C ASN A 707 -1.96 38.97 -0.63
N ALA A 708 -2.24 39.14 0.66
CA ALA A 708 -3.48 38.69 1.29
C ALA A 708 -4.22 39.85 1.97
N THR A 709 -5.53 39.92 1.77
CA THR A 709 -6.43 40.89 2.40
C THR A 709 -7.68 40.20 2.94
N GLY A 710 -8.31 40.80 3.94
CA GLY A 710 -9.55 40.27 4.54
C GLY A 710 -9.39 40.01 6.04
N SER A 711 -10.13 39.03 6.55
CA SER A 711 -10.14 38.63 7.97
C SER A 711 -10.14 37.11 8.10
N GLY A 712 -9.26 36.59 8.95
CA GLY A 712 -9.09 35.15 9.19
C GLY A 712 -7.62 34.73 9.10
N PHE A 713 -7.36 33.44 8.96
CA PHE A 713 -6.03 32.91 8.67
C PHE A 713 -6.05 32.00 7.45
N ALA A 714 -4.90 31.87 6.78
CA ALA A 714 -4.72 30.97 5.65
C ALA A 714 -3.28 30.49 5.52
N ILE A 715 -3.11 29.37 4.83
CA ILE A 715 -1.83 28.87 4.38
C ILE A 715 -1.76 29.07 2.88
N ALA A 716 -0.74 29.81 2.44
CA ALA A 716 -0.39 29.94 1.03
C ALA A 716 0.87 29.11 0.76
N GLN A 717 0.82 28.24 -0.25
CA GLN A 717 1.92 27.33 -0.59
C GLN A 717 2.32 27.50 -2.04
N VAL A 718 3.63 27.53 -2.28
CA VAL A 718 4.23 27.47 -3.61
C VAL A 718 5.05 26.18 -3.68
N SER A 719 4.52 25.21 -4.41
CA SER A 719 5.16 23.93 -4.64
C SER A 719 5.77 23.91 -6.03
N TYR A 720 6.97 23.36 -6.15
CA TYR A 720 7.65 23.28 -7.44
C TYR A 720 8.46 22.00 -7.54
N SER A 721 8.57 21.48 -8.76
CA SER A 721 9.36 20.30 -9.07
C SER A 721 10.16 20.50 -10.34
N TYR A 722 11.31 19.84 -10.42
CA TYR A 722 12.22 19.90 -11.57
C TYR A 722 13.05 18.62 -11.62
N ASN A 723 13.53 18.25 -12.81
CA ASN A 723 14.38 17.08 -12.97
C ASN A 723 15.85 17.47 -13.07
N VAL A 724 16.70 16.64 -12.47
CA VAL A 724 18.16 16.81 -12.47
C VAL A 724 18.82 15.53 -12.99
N ASN A 725 19.77 15.67 -13.92
CA ASN A 725 20.47 14.57 -14.56
C ASN A 725 21.94 14.39 -14.11
N VAL A 726 22.37 15.12 -13.07
CA VAL A 726 23.72 15.01 -12.51
C VAL A 726 23.74 14.13 -11.27
N THR A 727 24.88 13.54 -10.91
CA THR A 727 25.05 12.85 -9.63
C THR A 727 25.01 13.86 -8.47
N GLY A 728 24.50 13.45 -7.30
CA GLY A 728 24.36 14.33 -6.14
C GLY A 728 25.73 14.79 -5.60
N PRO A 729 25.88 16.04 -5.14
CA PRO A 729 27.19 16.59 -4.73
C PRO A 729 27.71 16.10 -3.38
N TRP A 730 26.90 15.40 -2.57
CA TRP A 730 27.28 14.98 -1.20
C TRP A 730 26.79 13.56 -0.84
N PRO A 731 27.40 12.51 -1.40
CA PRO A 731 26.97 11.14 -1.12
C PRO A 731 27.40 10.69 0.29
N ARG A 732 26.42 10.27 1.12
CA ARG A 732 26.69 9.58 2.42
C ARG A 732 26.71 8.06 2.29
N PHE A 733 26.47 7.56 1.09
CA PHE A 733 26.60 6.16 0.71
C PHE A 733 27.53 6.07 -0.50
N THR A 734 28.40 5.07 -0.52
CA THR A 734 29.02 4.62 -1.77
C THR A 734 27.94 3.93 -2.59
N LEU A 735 27.92 4.18 -3.90
CA LEU A 735 26.94 3.58 -4.78
C LEU A 735 27.59 3.34 -6.14
N ASP A 736 27.66 2.09 -6.55
CA ASP A 736 28.26 1.68 -7.80
C ASP A 736 27.36 0.67 -8.53
N PRO A 737 26.45 1.15 -9.41
CA PRO A 737 25.62 0.28 -10.24
C PRO A 737 26.43 -0.20 -11.47
N GLN A 738 26.70 -1.50 -11.52
CA GLN A 738 27.46 -2.14 -12.59
C GLN A 738 26.57 -3.10 -13.41
N VAL A 739 26.48 -2.83 -14.70
CA VAL A 739 25.78 -3.71 -15.65
C VAL A 739 26.69 -4.89 -15.98
N ASP A 740 26.27 -6.09 -15.59
CA ASP A 740 27.07 -7.31 -15.77
C ASP A 740 27.24 -7.64 -17.26
N LYS A 741 28.34 -8.32 -17.61
CA LYS A 741 28.67 -8.75 -18.98
C LYS A 741 27.65 -9.72 -19.56
N ASN A 742 26.94 -10.46 -18.70
CA ASN A 742 25.85 -11.35 -19.10
C ASN A 742 24.59 -10.60 -19.55
N SER A 743 24.53 -9.27 -19.34
CA SER A 743 23.43 -8.46 -19.84
C SER A 743 23.49 -8.32 -21.36
N ASP A 744 22.35 -8.56 -22.01
CA ASP A 744 22.16 -8.35 -23.43
C ASP A 744 21.05 -7.30 -23.68
N LYS A 745 20.48 -7.26 -24.89
CA LYS A 745 19.43 -6.29 -25.24
C LYS A 745 18.05 -6.63 -24.65
N ASN A 746 17.85 -7.88 -24.25
CA ASN A 746 16.60 -8.44 -23.73
C ASN A 746 16.69 -8.81 -22.24
N HIS A 747 17.89 -9.01 -21.71
CA HIS A 747 18.15 -9.38 -20.33
C HIS A 747 19.11 -8.38 -19.69
N LEU A 748 18.72 -7.84 -18.55
CA LEU A 748 19.53 -6.93 -17.75
C LEU A 748 19.87 -7.60 -16.43
N GLN A 749 21.16 -7.70 -16.12
CA GLN A 749 21.66 -8.13 -14.83
C GLN A 749 22.49 -6.97 -14.25
N LEU A 750 21.94 -6.31 -13.23
CA LEU A 750 22.51 -5.13 -12.60
C LEU A 750 22.99 -5.48 -11.19
N SER A 751 24.31 -5.43 -10.97
CA SER A 751 24.90 -5.59 -9.63
C SER A 751 25.18 -4.22 -9.04
N ILE A 752 24.64 -3.95 -7.86
CA ILE A 752 24.66 -2.61 -7.27
C ILE A 752 25.41 -2.69 -5.95
N CYS A 753 26.65 -2.23 -5.89
CA CYS A 753 27.39 -2.22 -4.63
C CYS A 753 27.13 -0.92 -3.87
N SER A 754 26.81 -1.04 -2.58
CA SER A 754 26.62 0.12 -1.71
C SER A 754 27.07 -0.14 -0.29
N GLY A 755 27.69 0.85 0.33
CA GLY A 755 28.08 0.87 1.73
C GLY A 755 27.98 2.28 2.32
N PHE A 756 27.70 2.38 3.62
CA PHE A 756 27.59 3.66 4.32
C PHE A 756 28.96 4.30 4.51
N VAL A 757 29.06 5.61 4.25
CA VAL A 757 30.28 6.39 4.48
C VAL A 757 30.24 6.90 5.93
N PRO A 758 31.01 6.31 6.87
CA PRO A 758 30.93 6.70 8.27
C PRO A 758 31.32 8.17 8.46
N GLY A 759 30.56 8.87 9.31
CA GLY A 759 30.84 10.24 9.74
C GLY A 759 31.51 10.25 11.11
N LYS A 760 31.71 11.45 11.69
CA LYS A 760 32.16 11.56 13.09
C LYS A 760 31.08 11.15 14.10
N GLU A 761 29.81 11.29 13.73
CA GLU A 761 28.66 11.04 14.61
C GLU A 761 28.07 9.64 14.47
N ALA A 762 28.14 9.05 13.28
CA ALA A 762 27.52 7.76 12.98
C ALA A 762 28.44 6.86 12.17
N ASN A 763 28.60 5.61 12.62
CA ASN A 763 29.37 4.56 11.94
C ASN A 763 28.50 3.67 11.04
N GLU A 764 27.18 3.73 11.20
CA GLU A 764 26.17 2.98 10.46
C GLU A 764 24.98 3.90 10.15
N SER A 765 24.17 3.53 9.15
CA SER A 765 22.92 4.23 8.84
C SER A 765 21.78 3.72 9.71
N ASN A 766 20.66 4.46 9.69
CA ASN A 766 19.37 3.88 10.04
C ASN A 766 18.93 2.86 8.96
N MET A 767 17.66 2.51 8.93
CA MET A 767 17.07 1.77 7.83
C MET A 767 17.36 2.48 6.52
N ALA A 768 18.03 1.75 5.62
CA ALA A 768 18.39 2.25 4.31
C ALA A 768 17.44 1.63 3.28
N VAL A 769 17.08 2.43 2.29
CA VAL A 769 16.27 1.99 1.15
C VAL A 769 17.08 2.22 -0.12
N MET A 770 17.20 1.16 -0.92
CA MET A 770 17.77 1.22 -2.26
C MET A 770 16.64 1.13 -3.27
N GLU A 771 16.47 2.20 -4.04
CA GLU A 771 15.51 2.33 -5.12
C GLU A 771 16.22 2.15 -6.47
N VAL A 772 15.86 1.08 -7.16
CA VAL A 772 16.43 0.70 -8.46
C VAL A 772 15.39 0.97 -9.53
N THR A 773 15.55 2.06 -10.27
CA THR A 773 14.71 2.34 -11.44
C THR A 773 15.22 1.54 -12.63
N LEU A 774 14.34 0.77 -13.27
CA LEU A 774 14.68 0.03 -14.49
C LEU A 774 14.51 0.93 -15.72
N PRO A 775 15.28 0.69 -16.81
CA PRO A 775 15.11 1.40 -18.06
C PRO A 775 13.74 1.11 -18.68
N SER A 776 13.22 2.06 -19.47
CA SER A 776 11.93 1.90 -20.12
C SER A 776 11.86 0.62 -20.96
N GLY A 777 10.78 -0.13 -20.75
CA GLY A 777 10.51 -1.42 -21.38
C GLY A 777 11.11 -2.64 -20.67
N PHE A 778 11.84 -2.46 -19.56
CA PHE A 778 12.26 -3.56 -18.69
C PHE A 778 11.34 -3.69 -17.47
N THR A 779 11.08 -4.94 -17.07
CA THR A 779 10.40 -5.28 -15.82
C THR A 779 11.25 -6.29 -15.05
N VAL A 780 11.18 -6.26 -13.72
CA VAL A 780 11.97 -7.16 -12.88
C VAL A 780 11.56 -8.63 -13.06
N ASP A 781 12.54 -9.53 -12.93
CA ASP A 781 12.30 -10.96 -12.83
C ASP A 781 11.69 -11.31 -11.47
N GLN A 782 10.37 -11.50 -11.44
CA GLN A 782 9.62 -11.83 -10.22
C GLN A 782 10.12 -13.13 -9.55
N ASP A 783 10.59 -14.10 -10.34
CA ASP A 783 11.09 -15.39 -9.82
C ASP A 783 12.45 -15.22 -9.12
N SER A 784 13.18 -14.15 -9.43
CA SER A 784 14.45 -13.82 -8.77
C SER A 784 14.28 -13.08 -7.44
N LEU A 785 13.12 -12.44 -7.21
CA LEU A 785 12.88 -11.62 -6.01
C LEU A 785 13.01 -12.40 -4.69
N PRO A 786 12.55 -13.67 -4.56
CA PRO A 786 12.74 -14.45 -3.34
C PRO A 786 14.22 -14.69 -3.02
N SER A 787 15.08 -14.86 -4.05
CA SER A 787 16.52 -15.03 -3.84
C SER A 787 17.19 -13.75 -3.36
N LEU A 788 16.72 -12.58 -3.83
CA LEU A 788 17.13 -11.28 -3.33
C LEU A 788 16.67 -11.06 -1.89
N GLN A 789 15.45 -11.46 -1.53
CA GLN A 789 14.96 -11.38 -0.16
C GLN A 789 15.69 -12.36 0.79
N ALA A 790 16.13 -13.51 0.28
CA ALA A 790 16.92 -14.48 1.05
C ALA A 790 18.40 -14.07 1.21
N SER A 791 18.84 -13.02 0.51
CA SER A 791 20.21 -12.52 0.64
C SER A 791 20.45 -11.91 2.02
N GLN A 792 21.67 -12.09 2.54
CA GLN A 792 22.04 -11.58 3.86
C GLN A 792 21.92 -10.04 3.84
N ASN A 793 21.17 -9.47 4.78
CA ASN A 793 20.92 -8.03 4.99
C ASN A 793 19.70 -7.42 4.27
N VAL A 794 19.07 -8.09 3.29
CA VAL A 794 17.81 -7.60 2.70
C VAL A 794 16.63 -8.14 3.53
N LYS A 795 15.80 -7.26 4.06
CA LYS A 795 14.61 -7.65 4.85
C LYS A 795 13.37 -7.84 4.01
N ARG A 796 13.20 -6.95 3.03
CA ARG A 796 12.03 -6.92 2.18
C ARG A 796 12.41 -6.43 0.79
N VAL A 797 11.70 -6.95 -0.20
CA VAL A 797 11.78 -6.53 -1.59
C VAL A 797 10.37 -6.19 -2.04
N GLU A 798 10.20 -5.02 -2.64
CA GLU A 798 8.93 -4.56 -3.20
C GLU A 798 9.12 -4.04 -4.61
N THR A 799 8.06 -4.10 -5.40
CA THR A 799 8.02 -3.51 -6.74
C THR A 799 6.99 -2.39 -6.80
N LYS A 800 7.28 -1.38 -7.63
CA LYS A 800 6.39 -0.24 -7.90
C LYS A 800 6.29 -0.01 -9.40
N ASP A 801 5.32 0.83 -9.80
CA ASP A 801 5.20 1.35 -11.17
C ASP A 801 5.15 0.22 -12.23
N GLY A 802 4.32 -0.81 -12.00
CA GLY A 802 4.21 -1.95 -12.92
C GLY A 802 5.51 -2.75 -13.07
N ASP A 803 6.16 -3.06 -11.94
CA ASP A 803 7.42 -3.82 -11.87
C ASP A 803 8.63 -3.17 -12.55
N SER A 804 8.55 -1.86 -12.81
CA SER A 804 9.66 -1.06 -13.38
C SER A 804 10.58 -0.45 -12.33
N VAL A 805 10.20 -0.48 -11.05
CA VAL A 805 11.02 -0.01 -9.93
C VAL A 805 11.10 -1.10 -8.88
N VAL A 806 12.32 -1.40 -8.42
CA VAL A 806 12.58 -2.37 -7.35
C VAL A 806 13.10 -1.65 -6.11
N MET A 807 12.46 -1.91 -4.98
CA MET A 807 12.80 -1.33 -3.68
C MET A 807 13.39 -2.43 -2.80
N LEU A 808 14.62 -2.22 -2.33
CA LEU A 808 15.29 -3.10 -1.37
C LEU A 808 15.39 -2.40 -0.02
N TYR A 809 14.93 -3.08 1.04
CA TYR A 809 14.94 -2.57 2.40
C TYR A 809 16.02 -3.25 3.24
N PHE A 810 16.79 -2.43 3.93
CA PHE A 810 17.88 -2.85 4.81
C PHE A 810 17.65 -2.31 6.21
N ASP A 811 17.84 -3.13 7.25
CA ASP A 811 17.79 -2.66 8.66
C ASP A 811 18.76 -1.51 8.90
N LYS A 812 19.97 -1.65 8.33
CA LYS A 812 21.05 -0.68 8.37
C LYS A 812 22.09 -1.03 7.31
N MET A 813 22.87 -0.02 6.92
CA MET A 813 24.10 -0.21 6.15
C MET A 813 25.30 0.23 6.97
N THR A 814 26.37 -0.52 6.86
CA THR A 814 27.66 -0.20 7.48
C THR A 814 28.68 0.13 6.39
N ARG A 815 29.94 0.32 6.77
CA ARG A 815 31.03 0.49 5.80
C ARG A 815 31.24 -0.73 4.90
N GLU A 816 30.81 -1.91 5.32
CA GLU A 816 30.86 -3.12 4.48
C GLU A 816 29.94 -2.96 3.28
N GLU A 817 30.49 -3.16 2.08
CA GLU A 817 29.73 -3.04 0.84
C GLU A 817 28.83 -4.26 0.65
N PHE A 818 27.56 -3.97 0.38
CA PHE A 818 26.57 -4.97 0.02
C PHE A 818 26.18 -4.81 -1.46
N CYS A 819 26.18 -5.92 -2.20
CA CYS A 819 26.04 -5.92 -3.65
C CYS A 819 24.88 -6.81 -4.13
N PRO A 820 23.61 -6.37 -4.02
CA PRO A 820 22.48 -7.10 -4.58
C PRO A 820 22.53 -7.08 -6.12
N THR A 821 22.13 -8.18 -6.73
CA THR A 821 22.01 -8.31 -8.19
C THR A 821 20.55 -8.36 -8.62
N VAL A 822 20.07 -7.29 -9.23
CA VAL A 822 18.71 -7.21 -9.78
C VAL A 822 18.71 -7.74 -11.21
N LYS A 823 17.79 -8.67 -11.50
CA LYS A 823 17.57 -9.21 -12.84
C LYS A 823 16.28 -8.66 -13.42
N ALA A 824 16.31 -8.25 -14.68
CA ALA A 824 15.14 -7.74 -15.40
C ALA A 824 15.14 -8.24 -16.85
N TYR A 825 13.94 -8.32 -17.43
CA TYR A 825 13.75 -8.69 -18.83
C TYR A 825 13.03 -7.58 -19.59
N ARG A 826 13.33 -7.48 -20.88
CA ARG A 826 12.67 -6.56 -21.80
C ARG A 826 11.28 -7.10 -22.16
N THR A 827 10.24 -6.54 -21.56
CA THR A 827 8.85 -6.84 -21.90
C THR A 827 8.34 -5.99 -23.04
N HIS A 828 8.83 -4.74 -23.16
CA HIS A 828 8.42 -3.82 -24.21
C HIS A 828 9.62 -3.34 -25.03
N LYS A 829 9.40 -3.19 -26.33
CA LYS A 829 10.42 -2.78 -27.29
C LYS A 829 10.61 -1.26 -27.25
N VAL A 830 11.64 -0.82 -26.53
CA VAL A 830 12.08 0.58 -26.48
C VAL A 830 13.51 0.67 -27.01
N ALA A 831 13.79 1.69 -27.82
CA ALA A 831 15.10 2.01 -28.37
C ALA A 831 15.56 3.41 -27.94
N LYS A 832 16.88 3.63 -27.98
CA LYS A 832 17.54 4.84 -27.49
C LYS A 832 17.19 5.14 -26.02
N GLN A 833 17.18 4.09 -25.18
CA GLN A 833 16.85 4.24 -23.76
C GLN A 833 17.73 5.30 -23.09
N LYS A 834 17.13 6.10 -22.22
CA LYS A 834 17.84 7.11 -21.43
C LYS A 834 18.45 6.51 -20.16
N PRO A 835 19.46 7.15 -19.57
CA PRO A 835 20.00 6.75 -18.29
C PRO A 835 18.94 6.84 -17.20
N VAL A 836 18.92 5.85 -16.29
CA VAL A 836 17.99 5.79 -15.16
C VAL A 836 18.75 5.77 -13.84
N PRO A 837 18.18 6.33 -12.75
CA PRO A 837 18.86 6.41 -11.47
C PRO A 837 18.75 5.12 -10.65
N VAL A 838 19.81 4.83 -9.91
CA VAL A 838 19.75 4.09 -8.66
C VAL A 838 19.98 5.09 -7.53
N THR A 839 19.11 5.05 -6.52
CA THR A 839 19.19 5.94 -5.36
C THR A 839 19.22 5.10 -4.09
N VAL A 840 20.17 5.40 -3.20
CA VAL A 840 20.20 4.85 -1.84
C VAL A 840 20.03 6.01 -0.87
N TYR A 841 19.16 5.87 0.11
CA TYR A 841 18.95 6.88 1.13
C TYR A 841 18.65 6.25 2.48
N ASP A 842 19.03 6.99 3.53
CA ASP A 842 18.55 6.73 4.88
C ASP A 842 17.08 7.16 4.95
N TYR A 843 16.20 6.27 5.39
CA TYR A 843 14.76 6.49 5.37
C TYR A 843 14.33 7.67 6.26
N TYR A 844 15.09 7.94 7.31
CA TYR A 844 14.70 8.90 8.34
C TYR A 844 15.51 10.19 8.31
N ASP A 845 16.67 10.18 7.66
CA ASP A 845 17.48 11.37 7.40
C ASP A 845 17.81 11.46 5.91
N GLN A 846 16.93 12.11 5.14
CA GLN A 846 17.07 12.27 3.69
C GLN A 846 18.31 13.08 3.28
N SER A 847 18.97 13.77 4.22
CA SER A 847 20.27 14.42 3.95
C SER A 847 21.37 13.39 3.66
N ARG A 848 21.19 12.15 4.13
CA ARG A 848 22.08 11.02 3.87
C ARG A 848 21.54 10.23 2.69
N ARG A 849 22.03 10.54 1.50
CA ARG A 849 21.67 9.83 0.27
C ARG A 849 22.82 9.73 -0.70
N ALA A 850 22.68 8.87 -1.70
CA ALA A 850 23.52 8.80 -2.88
C ALA A 850 22.64 8.49 -4.09
N ARG A 851 23.02 9.04 -5.25
CA ARG A 851 22.34 8.82 -6.52
C ARG A 851 23.37 8.65 -7.62
N MET A 852 23.22 7.60 -8.40
CA MET A 852 24.02 7.32 -9.58
C MET A 852 23.12 6.95 -10.75
N PHE A 853 23.48 7.37 -11.96
CA PHE A 853 22.77 6.98 -13.18
C PHE A 853 23.53 5.85 -13.86
N TYR A 854 22.81 4.87 -14.39
CA TYR A 854 23.37 3.82 -15.22
C TYR A 854 22.59 3.70 -16.54
N GLU A 855 23.24 3.09 -17.53
CA GLU A 855 22.66 2.88 -18.85
C GLU A 855 22.63 1.38 -19.16
N PRO A 856 21.52 0.84 -19.70
CA PRO A 856 21.50 -0.52 -20.19
C PRO A 856 22.30 -0.64 -21.50
N ARG A 857 22.44 -1.87 -22.01
CA ARG A 857 22.86 -2.08 -23.40
C ARG A 857 21.81 -1.47 -24.33
N MET A 858 22.14 -0.33 -24.93
CA MET A 858 21.20 0.44 -25.76
C MET A 858 20.66 -0.40 -26.93
N ALA A 859 19.34 -0.46 -27.03
CA ALA A 859 18.67 -1.01 -28.19
C ALA A 859 18.60 0.04 -29.31
N THR A 860 18.86 -0.40 -30.53
CA THR A 860 18.77 0.43 -31.74
C THR A 860 17.38 0.32 -32.36
N LEU A 861 17.07 1.22 -33.31
CA LEU A 861 15.85 1.12 -34.13
C LEU A 861 15.71 -0.26 -34.81
N CYS A 862 16.84 -0.84 -35.22
CA CYS A 862 16.87 -2.18 -35.82
C CYS A 862 16.49 -3.31 -34.87
N ASP A 863 16.59 -3.09 -33.56
CA ASP A 863 16.26 -4.10 -32.55
C ASP A 863 14.78 -4.07 -32.14
N ILE A 864 14.03 -3.08 -32.62
CA ILE A 864 12.62 -2.86 -32.27
C ILE A 864 11.66 -2.89 -33.46
N CYS A 865 12.14 -2.65 -34.68
CA CYS A 865 11.31 -2.67 -35.88
C CYS A 865 10.75 -4.08 -36.18
N GLU A 866 9.68 -4.17 -36.98
CA GLU A 866 9.09 -5.44 -37.42
C GLU A 866 8.57 -5.35 -38.87
N GLY A 867 8.82 -6.37 -39.70
CA GLY A 867 8.28 -6.43 -41.08
C GLY A 867 8.84 -5.37 -42.02
N GLU A 868 7.97 -4.78 -42.86
CA GLU A 868 8.32 -3.75 -43.86
C GLU A 868 9.06 -2.54 -43.27
N ASP A 869 8.82 -2.28 -41.99
CA ASP A 869 9.50 -1.29 -41.20
C ASP A 869 11.00 -1.68 -41.11
N CYS A 870 11.41 -2.88 -40.67
CA CYS A 870 12.85 -3.20 -40.59
C CYS A 870 13.59 -3.16 -41.93
N GLU A 871 12.93 -3.55 -43.03
CA GLU A 871 13.54 -3.59 -44.36
C GLU A 871 14.01 -2.22 -44.83
N LYS A 872 13.44 -1.12 -44.32
CA LYS A 872 13.80 0.24 -44.70
C LYS A 872 14.88 0.89 -43.82
N VAL A 873 15.00 0.53 -42.53
CA VAL A 873 16.02 1.12 -41.60
C VAL A 873 17.33 0.32 -41.59
N CYS A 874 17.27 -1.01 -41.71
CA CYS A 874 18.42 -1.87 -41.41
C CYS A 874 19.18 -2.35 -42.64
N THR A 875 18.65 -2.12 -43.85
CA THR A 875 19.29 -2.48 -45.12
C THR A 875 20.22 -1.40 -45.67
N GLY A 876 20.69 -0.48 -44.82
CA GLY A 876 21.78 0.43 -45.13
C GLY A 876 23.15 -0.14 -44.75
N LYS A 877 23.68 -1.12 -45.50
CA LYS A 877 25.12 -1.44 -45.45
C LYS A 877 25.73 -1.64 -46.84
N ALA A 878 26.81 -0.88 -47.04
CA ALA A 878 27.86 -1.00 -48.06
C ALA A 878 27.42 -0.82 -49.52
N GLY A 879 27.71 0.37 -50.07
CA GLY A 879 27.70 0.59 -51.51
C GLY A 879 28.70 -0.34 -52.20
N SER A 880 28.20 -1.44 -52.76
CA SER A 880 28.78 -2.04 -53.95
C SER A 880 28.33 -1.17 -55.12
N GLN A 881 29.26 -0.39 -55.69
CA GLN A 881 29.08 0.24 -56.99
C GLN A 881 28.76 -0.85 -58.02
N ALA A 882 27.49 -1.00 -58.37
CA ALA A 882 27.10 -1.54 -59.65
C ALA A 882 27.38 -0.43 -60.67
N GLY A 883 28.43 -0.62 -61.48
CA GLY A 883 28.78 0.27 -62.57
C GLY A 883 27.63 0.36 -63.57
N GLY A 884 27.14 1.58 -63.77
CA GLY A 884 26.37 1.94 -64.95
C GLY A 884 27.34 2.21 -66.10
N ASP A 885 27.19 1.43 -67.17
CA ASP A 885 27.90 1.61 -68.43
C ASP A 885 27.68 3.03 -68.98
N SER A 886 28.77 3.77 -69.14
CA SER A 886 28.84 4.97 -69.98
C SER A 886 29.46 4.62 -71.31
N GLU A 887 28.68 4.79 -72.38
CA GLU A 887 29.18 4.84 -73.75
C GLU A 887 30.20 5.99 -73.88
N GLY A 888 31.41 5.65 -74.28
CA GLY A 888 32.48 6.61 -74.54
C GLY A 888 33.61 5.95 -75.32
N GLN A 889 33.51 6.00 -76.64
CA GLN A 889 34.54 5.60 -77.59
C GLN A 889 35.89 6.26 -77.28
N GLY A 890 36.98 5.48 -77.32
CA GLY A 890 38.31 6.04 -77.59
C GLY A 890 39.50 5.30 -77.00
N GLY A 891 40.07 4.37 -77.78
CA GLY A 891 41.52 4.34 -77.99
C GLY A 891 42.42 3.47 -77.10
N SER A 892 43.00 2.46 -77.75
CA SER A 892 44.35 1.89 -77.56
C SER A 892 44.68 1.05 -76.31
N ALA A 893 44.61 -0.27 -76.53
CA ALA A 893 45.69 -1.27 -76.35
C ALA A 893 46.72 -1.09 -75.22
N SER A 894 46.83 -2.05 -74.30
CA SER A 894 47.73 -3.23 -74.47
C SER A 894 47.84 -4.09 -73.20
N SER A 895 47.67 -5.41 -73.42
CA SER A 895 48.26 -6.60 -72.73
C SER A 895 48.53 -6.58 -71.21
N LEU A 896 47.81 -7.39 -70.43
CA LEU A 896 48.15 -8.80 -70.10
C LEU A 896 49.48 -8.98 -69.34
N SER A 897 49.36 -9.31 -68.05
CA SER A 897 49.82 -10.60 -67.47
C SER A 897 51.13 -10.39 -66.65
N VAL A 898 51.49 -11.10 -65.57
CA VAL A 898 50.96 -12.32 -64.96
C VAL A 898 51.70 -12.52 -63.60
N THR A 899 51.02 -13.23 -62.69
CA THR A 899 51.55 -14.14 -61.63
C THR A 899 52.30 -13.67 -60.36
N THR A 900 51.74 -14.21 -59.25
CA THR A 900 52.39 -14.94 -58.13
C THR A 900 53.38 -14.21 -57.22
N CYS A 901 53.14 -14.21 -55.92
CA CYS A 901 53.54 -15.31 -55.02
C CYS A 901 53.18 -14.95 -53.58
N ALA A 902 52.66 -15.92 -52.83
CA ALA A 902 52.52 -15.86 -51.38
C ALA A 902 53.68 -16.62 -50.74
N VAL A 903 54.37 -16.03 -49.75
CA VAL A 903 55.05 -16.76 -48.66
C VAL A 903 55.05 -15.88 -47.40
N THR A 904 54.83 -16.56 -46.28
CA THR A 904 54.57 -16.20 -44.88
C THR A 904 55.83 -15.96 -44.03
N LEU A 905 55.60 -15.67 -42.73
CA LEU A 905 56.49 -15.68 -41.53
C LEU A 905 57.14 -14.32 -41.17
N ALA A 906 57.23 -13.88 -39.90
CA ALA A 906 57.18 -14.54 -38.60
C ALA A 906 56.82 -13.57 -37.43
N LEU A 907 56.48 -14.16 -36.28
CA LEU A 907 56.30 -13.58 -34.94
C LEU A 907 57.60 -13.03 -34.30
N VAL A 908 57.45 -12.15 -33.28
CA VAL A 908 58.15 -12.05 -31.95
C VAL A 908 57.90 -10.63 -31.38
N MET A 909 57.09 -10.43 -30.32
CA MET A 909 57.35 -10.48 -28.85
C MET A 909 57.85 -9.15 -28.21
N LEU A 910 57.24 -8.80 -27.05
CA LEU A 910 57.66 -7.85 -25.99
C LEU A 910 57.55 -6.33 -26.32
N ARG A 911 57.02 -5.42 -25.47
CA ARG A 911 57.26 -5.22 -24.02
C ARG A 911 56.27 -4.22 -23.37
N CYS A 912 56.11 -4.34 -22.06
CA CYS A 912 55.45 -3.40 -21.13
C CYS A 912 55.99 -1.96 -21.20
N LEU A 913 55.08 -1.01 -20.98
CA LEU A 913 55.17 0.05 -19.97
C LEU A 913 53.75 0.44 -19.54
#